data_AF-A0A4R7B437-F1
#
_entry.id   AF-A0A4R7B437-F1
#
_cell.length_a   1.000
_cell.length_b   1.000
_cell.length_c   1.000
_cell.angle_alpha   90.00
_cell.angle_beta   90.00
_cell.angle_gamma   90.00
#
_symmetry.space_group_name_H-M   'P 1'
#
loop_
_entity.id
_entity.type
_entity.pdbx_description
1 polymer ?
#
loop_
_entity_poly.entity_id
_entity_poly.type
_entity_poly.pdbx_seq_one_letter_code
_entity_poly.pdbx_strand_id
1 'polypeptide(L)'
;MKPHYLTSLFSPRNVAVVGASDTPGSIGQAVFANLLAGNFQGKLFPVNLNHKVVGGVQASQSVRQIDAPLDLAVVTTALRTLPAIMRDCGKKGVKAVLLAKEFSDAEQLEREILHEAVGIARHYGIRVLGPNVLGLMRPVAGFNASNYMSKVRPGNLALVSQSSALCTAMLDWADSKGIGFSSVVSVGDAVDVEFGEILDYLVADNFTQGILLHVHHIHDARRFMSALRAAARTKPVVVIKSGRYENDVIGLTHSSNLVGSADVFDAALSRAGVLRVDTIAQLFTAAKVLAANFRVQGNRLAIVTNGIGPGVLAADSVASYGVELAQLTPQTMSLLNQVLPRNWSGGNPLDIIGDASPMRFRTAVKACLDDDHVDGVLVIFTPQAGTDQLTTAQLMIGLQREATKPIFLSWLGEAKVAESRELFSKAKCAHFRAPEYAIEVFRNLANYHQNQKLLLQTPGPLEGRRDAPDVSTARAVINLALADGRAVLSEYESKQVLAAFHVPVNQILLARTEDEAVACAAKIGYPVVLKIDSPDIFYKSDVGGVELNITNEATLRTAFAGILERTRTSRPDARIDGISVQPMRRRRFARETMVGVMHDVQFGPVITFGAGGIAVEVMNDRALALPPLNDYLVNRMIDRTRIGKLLGAFKNMPPVDRDQLAQVLLRVSELVCELPQVRELDINPLVADDLGVIALDARIVVAAVREDRKRYSHMAIMPYPTRQIRQAQLPDGTPVIIRPVRPEDADMQQAFVRNLSEESRYNRYMSSIKQLSQTMLVRFTQLDYDREMALAVVRDDGTGAEEQLAVARFITDPDNEGCEFALEVADHWQGHGIGAMLMDALFAAAREQGLKMMRGEVLASNKGMLKLMRKLGFTVESHPEDSSLNNVTRML
;
A
#
# COMPACT_ATOMS: atom_id res chain seq x y z
N MET A 1 16.42 19.17 11.77
CA MET A 1 15.75 18.49 10.63
C MET A 1 15.38 19.56 9.62
N LYS A 2 15.89 19.50 8.39
CA LYS A 2 15.60 20.51 7.37
C LYS A 2 14.10 20.58 7.07
N PRO A 3 13.55 21.78 6.79
CA PRO A 3 12.15 21.92 6.40
C PRO A 3 11.89 21.12 5.11
N HIS A 4 10.70 20.54 5.01
CA HIS A 4 10.29 19.76 3.83
C HIS A 4 10.37 20.63 2.56
N TYR A 5 10.70 20.04 1.41
CA TYR A 5 10.87 20.82 0.17
C TYR A 5 9.57 21.48 -0.33
N LEU A 6 8.40 20.98 0.08
CA LEU A 6 7.10 21.63 -0.14
C LEU A 6 6.73 22.70 0.91
N THR A 7 7.62 23.06 1.83
CA THR A 7 7.35 24.10 2.84
C THR A 7 6.97 25.43 2.20
N SER A 8 7.59 25.81 1.07
CA SER A 8 7.22 27.04 0.34
C SER A 8 5.80 27.02 -0.21
N LEU A 9 5.21 25.84 -0.42
CA LEU A 9 3.83 25.68 -0.87
C LEU A 9 2.85 25.67 0.32
N PHE A 10 3.14 24.89 1.37
CA PHE A 10 2.21 24.66 2.48
C PHE A 10 2.34 25.62 3.67
N SER A 11 3.50 26.25 3.85
CA SER A 11 3.74 27.24 4.91
C SER A 11 4.55 28.44 4.37
N PRO A 12 4.05 29.13 3.33
CA PRO A 12 4.74 30.31 2.78
C PRO A 12 4.72 31.47 3.78
N ARG A 13 5.74 32.33 3.71
CA ARG A 13 5.79 33.61 4.44
C ARG A 13 5.48 34.79 3.55
N ASN A 14 5.83 34.74 2.27
CA ASN A 14 5.58 35.80 1.29
C ASN A 14 4.88 35.22 0.05
N VAL A 15 3.67 35.70 -0.23
CA VAL A 15 2.81 35.15 -1.28
C VAL A 15 2.41 36.23 -2.27
N ALA A 16 2.69 36.00 -3.55
CA ALA A 16 2.19 36.85 -4.64
C ALA A 16 0.93 36.23 -5.25
N VAL A 17 -0.11 37.03 -5.51
CA VAL A 17 -1.34 36.58 -6.18
C VAL A 17 -1.43 37.24 -7.55
N VAL A 18 -1.06 36.49 -8.59
CA VAL A 18 -1.03 36.93 -9.99
C VAL A 18 -2.42 36.77 -10.59
N GLY A 19 -3.06 37.90 -10.87
CA GLY A 19 -4.47 37.97 -11.25
C GLY A 19 -5.41 38.37 -10.11
N ALA A 20 -4.88 38.75 -8.94
CA ALA A 20 -5.67 39.37 -7.86
C ALA A 20 -6.45 40.57 -8.40
N SER A 21 -7.74 40.69 -8.09
CA SER A 21 -8.57 41.80 -8.54
C SER A 21 -9.70 42.10 -7.57
N ASP A 22 -10.32 43.26 -7.69
CA ASP A 22 -11.57 43.58 -6.98
C ASP A 22 -12.80 43.29 -7.86
N THR A 23 -12.61 42.69 -9.04
CA THR A 23 -13.69 42.38 -9.98
C THR A 23 -14.60 41.29 -9.38
N PRO A 24 -15.88 41.60 -9.12
CA PRO A 24 -16.81 40.65 -8.51
C PRO A 24 -16.93 39.36 -9.31
N GLY A 25 -16.93 38.21 -8.62
CA GLY A 25 -17.06 36.89 -9.23
C GLY A 25 -15.79 36.36 -9.92
N SER A 26 -14.70 37.13 -9.96
CA SER A 26 -13.44 36.62 -10.49
C SER A 26 -12.73 35.70 -9.48
N ILE A 27 -12.06 34.66 -9.98
CA ILE A 27 -11.26 33.73 -9.16
C ILE A 27 -10.16 34.49 -8.37
N GLY A 28 -9.52 35.47 -9.01
CA GLY A 28 -8.48 36.27 -8.37
C GLY A 28 -8.99 37.11 -7.21
N GLN A 29 -10.24 37.61 -7.29
CA GLN A 29 -10.89 38.31 -6.19
C GLN A 29 -11.17 37.36 -5.03
N ALA A 30 -11.75 36.19 -5.32
CA ALA A 30 -12.03 35.14 -4.35
C ALA A 30 -10.77 34.71 -3.56
N VAL A 31 -9.70 34.35 -4.27
CA VAL A 31 -8.43 33.90 -3.67
C VAL A 31 -7.80 34.98 -2.80
N PHE A 32 -7.73 36.22 -3.29
CA PHE A 32 -7.09 37.30 -2.53
C PHE A 32 -7.91 37.71 -1.30
N ALA A 33 -9.24 37.76 -1.43
CA ALA A 33 -10.14 38.03 -0.31
C ALA A 33 -10.04 36.94 0.77
N ASN A 34 -9.96 35.66 0.39
CA ASN A 34 -9.78 34.56 1.32
C ASN A 34 -8.46 34.61 2.08
N LEU A 35 -7.37 35.00 1.41
CA LEU A 35 -6.06 35.18 2.04
C LEU A 35 -6.05 36.35 3.04
N LEU A 36 -6.73 37.46 2.71
CA LEU A 36 -6.87 38.62 3.61
C LEU A 36 -7.79 38.34 4.80
N ALA A 37 -8.87 37.59 4.57
CA ALA A 37 -9.83 37.23 5.62
C ALA A 37 -9.28 36.14 6.56
N GLY A 38 -8.32 35.35 6.09
CA GLY A 38 -7.54 34.45 6.93
C GLY A 38 -6.60 35.24 7.84
N ASN A 39 -6.42 34.80 9.09
CA ASN A 39 -5.40 35.35 9.99
C ASN A 39 -3.98 34.92 9.57
N PHE A 40 -3.66 35.00 8.28
CA PHE A 40 -2.38 34.62 7.71
C PHE A 40 -1.29 35.57 8.23
N GLN A 41 -0.25 35.00 8.82
CA GLN A 41 0.84 35.78 9.44
C GLN A 41 1.90 36.25 8.43
N GLY A 42 1.82 35.76 7.18
CA GLY A 42 2.73 36.15 6.12
C GLY A 42 2.30 37.43 5.37
N LYS A 43 3.14 37.88 4.44
CA LYS A 43 2.88 39.05 3.59
C LYS A 43 2.22 38.64 2.28
N LEU A 44 1.24 39.43 1.84
CA LEU A 44 0.48 39.22 0.62
C LEU A 44 0.77 40.35 -0.38
N PHE A 45 1.02 39.98 -1.64
CA PHE A 45 1.33 40.91 -2.72
C PHE A 45 0.37 40.70 -3.89
N PRO A 46 -0.58 41.61 -4.16
CA PRO A 46 -1.40 41.51 -5.35
C PRO A 46 -0.61 41.89 -6.60
N VAL A 47 -0.73 41.08 -7.66
CA VAL A 47 -0.11 41.35 -8.96
C VAL A 47 -1.20 41.48 -10.02
N ASN A 48 -1.35 42.67 -10.59
CA ASN A 48 -2.36 43.00 -11.58
C ASN A 48 -1.86 44.11 -12.53
N LEU A 49 -2.17 43.98 -13.82
CA LEU A 49 -1.76 44.97 -14.84
C LEU A 49 -2.63 46.24 -14.83
N ASN A 50 -3.90 46.10 -14.47
CA ASN A 50 -4.94 47.13 -14.62
C ASN A 50 -5.28 47.83 -13.30
N HIS A 51 -5.27 47.09 -12.18
CA HIS A 51 -5.61 47.61 -10.86
C HIS A 51 -4.34 48.04 -10.13
N LYS A 52 -4.26 49.29 -9.68
CA LYS A 52 -3.13 49.80 -8.87
C LYS A 52 -3.24 49.44 -7.38
N VAL A 53 -4.46 49.20 -6.90
CA VAL A 53 -4.77 48.77 -5.54
C VAL A 53 -5.78 47.64 -5.65
N VAL A 54 -5.60 46.58 -4.87
CA VAL A 54 -6.51 45.43 -4.78
C VAL A 54 -6.66 45.06 -3.30
N GLY A 55 -7.89 44.91 -2.80
CA GLY A 55 -8.15 44.58 -1.39
C GLY A 55 -7.46 45.52 -0.37
N GLY A 56 -7.28 46.80 -0.73
CA GLY A 56 -6.59 47.79 0.10
C GLY A 56 -5.05 47.73 0.08
N VAL A 57 -4.44 46.85 -0.72
CA VAL A 57 -2.99 46.67 -0.85
C VAL A 57 -2.51 47.16 -2.22
N GLN A 58 -1.37 47.84 -2.26
CA GLN A 58 -0.75 48.31 -3.52
C GLN A 58 -0.38 47.12 -4.40
N ALA A 59 -0.85 47.13 -5.64
CA ALA A 59 -0.60 46.07 -6.61
C ALA A 59 0.63 46.38 -7.48
N SER A 60 1.42 45.33 -7.75
CA SER A 60 2.54 45.36 -8.70
C SER A 60 2.11 44.86 -10.08
N GLN A 61 2.77 45.31 -11.15
CA GLN A 61 2.45 44.85 -12.51
C GLN A 61 3.09 43.50 -12.86
N SER A 62 4.17 43.13 -12.18
CA SER A 62 4.86 41.84 -12.32
C SER A 62 5.43 41.42 -10.97
N VAL A 63 5.56 40.10 -10.78
CA VAL A 63 6.22 39.52 -9.60
C VAL A 63 7.67 40.00 -9.42
N ARG A 64 8.32 40.47 -10.49
CA ARG A 64 9.70 41.01 -10.45
C ARG A 64 9.80 42.37 -9.75
N GLN A 65 8.71 43.14 -9.71
CA GLN A 65 8.68 44.47 -9.08
C GLN A 65 8.52 44.40 -7.56
N ILE A 66 8.23 43.22 -7.02
CA ILE A 66 8.12 43.02 -5.57
C ILE A 66 9.55 42.93 -5.02
N ASP A 67 9.92 43.81 -4.09
CA ASP A 67 11.27 43.80 -3.52
C ASP A 67 11.53 42.58 -2.63
N ALA A 68 10.53 42.19 -1.84
CA ALA A 68 10.61 41.06 -0.92
C ALA A 68 10.90 39.72 -1.64
N PRO A 69 11.57 38.76 -0.99
CA PRO A 69 11.64 37.39 -1.48
C PRO A 69 10.23 36.78 -1.49
N LEU A 70 9.96 35.90 -2.46
CA LEU A 70 8.66 35.26 -2.65
C LEU A 70 8.80 33.75 -2.50
N ASP A 71 7.96 33.16 -1.65
CA ASP A 71 7.95 31.71 -1.44
C ASP A 71 6.99 31.03 -2.44
N LEU A 72 5.81 31.64 -2.63
CA LEU A 72 4.71 31.12 -3.43
C LEU A 72 4.14 32.20 -4.35
N ALA A 73 3.85 31.83 -5.60
CA ALA A 73 2.99 32.60 -6.49
C ALA A 73 1.69 31.84 -6.79
N VAL A 74 0.54 32.43 -6.47
CA VAL A 74 -0.79 31.91 -6.80
C VAL A 74 -1.25 32.56 -8.10
N VAL A 75 -1.49 31.76 -9.14
CA VAL A 75 -1.81 32.25 -10.47
C VAL A 75 -3.28 31.96 -10.80
N THR A 76 -4.03 33.02 -11.09
CA THR A 76 -5.46 32.97 -11.43
C THR A 76 -5.73 33.55 -12.83
N THR A 77 -4.71 33.69 -13.66
CA THR A 77 -4.77 34.28 -15.01
C THR A 77 -4.97 33.22 -16.11
N ALA A 78 -5.25 33.64 -17.34
CA ALA A 78 -5.48 32.73 -18.47
C ALA A 78 -4.21 31.95 -18.90
N LEU A 79 -4.41 30.75 -19.47
CA LEU A 79 -3.36 29.80 -19.85
C LEU A 79 -2.21 30.43 -20.65
N ARG A 80 -2.54 31.26 -21.65
CA ARG A 80 -1.57 31.98 -22.50
C ARG A 80 -0.55 32.85 -21.75
N THR A 81 -0.83 33.20 -20.50
CA THR A 81 0.06 34.06 -19.68
C THR A 81 1.07 33.24 -18.87
N LEU A 82 0.86 31.93 -18.71
CA LEU A 82 1.67 31.10 -17.82
C LEU A 82 3.16 31.07 -18.19
N PRO A 83 3.59 30.89 -19.45
CA PRO A 83 5.03 30.85 -19.77
C PRO A 83 5.79 32.13 -19.38
N ALA A 84 5.15 33.30 -19.53
CA ALA A 84 5.73 34.57 -19.12
C ALA A 84 5.81 34.68 -17.58
N ILE A 85 4.73 34.31 -16.88
CA ILE A 85 4.69 34.31 -15.41
C ILE A 85 5.73 33.36 -14.83
N MET A 86 5.88 32.14 -15.37
CA MET A 86 6.86 31.16 -14.91
C MET A 86 8.30 31.67 -15.06
N ARG A 87 8.61 32.36 -16.17
CA ARG A 87 9.92 33.02 -16.36
C ARG A 87 10.18 34.12 -15.35
N ASP A 88 9.17 34.96 -15.08
CA ASP A 88 9.29 36.04 -14.11
C ASP A 88 9.45 35.48 -12.68
N CYS A 89 8.71 34.43 -12.32
CA CYS A 89 8.86 33.69 -11.06
C CYS A 89 10.26 33.06 -10.93
N GLY A 90 10.76 32.41 -11.97
CA GLY A 90 12.08 31.77 -11.99
C GLY A 90 13.21 32.78 -11.77
N LYS A 91 13.16 33.93 -12.46
CA LYS A 91 14.14 35.02 -12.28
C LYS A 91 14.08 35.66 -10.89
N LYS A 92 12.90 35.69 -10.26
CA LYS A 92 12.74 36.19 -8.89
C LYS A 92 13.14 35.16 -7.83
N GLY A 93 13.36 33.89 -8.22
CA GLY A 93 13.73 32.81 -7.32
C GLY A 93 12.56 32.22 -6.53
N VAL A 94 11.32 32.39 -7.03
CA VAL A 94 10.12 31.78 -6.44
C VAL A 94 10.27 30.26 -6.41
N LYS A 95 9.90 29.62 -5.30
CA LYS A 95 10.09 28.17 -5.12
C LYS A 95 8.88 27.34 -5.50
N ALA A 96 7.68 27.89 -5.35
CA ALA A 96 6.43 27.20 -5.64
C ALA A 96 5.43 28.08 -6.41
N VAL A 97 4.63 27.44 -7.27
CA VAL A 97 3.52 28.07 -7.99
C VAL A 97 2.25 27.23 -7.79
N LEU A 98 1.14 27.91 -7.49
CA LEU A 98 -0.20 27.31 -7.40
C LEU A 98 -1.06 27.81 -8.56
N LEU A 99 -1.54 26.90 -9.41
CA LEU A 99 -2.39 27.22 -10.56
C LEU A 99 -3.87 27.13 -10.21
N ALA A 100 -4.38 28.10 -9.46
CA ALA A 100 -5.74 28.10 -8.90
C ALA A 100 -6.85 28.48 -9.90
N LYS A 101 -6.73 28.09 -11.17
CA LYS A 101 -7.72 28.33 -12.21
C LYS A 101 -7.93 27.08 -13.05
N GLU A 102 -9.17 26.90 -13.50
CA GLU A 102 -9.54 25.88 -14.49
C GLU A 102 -9.14 26.30 -15.91
N PHE A 103 -8.48 25.40 -16.62
CA PHE A 103 -8.08 25.49 -18.01
C PHE A 103 -8.67 24.31 -18.78
N SER A 104 -9.11 24.59 -20.00
CA SER A 104 -9.41 23.55 -20.99
C SER A 104 -8.09 22.97 -21.51
N ASP A 105 -8.10 21.67 -21.80
CA ASP A 105 -7.03 20.94 -22.50
C ASP A 105 -7.54 20.27 -23.79
N ALA A 106 -8.75 20.63 -24.23
CA ALA A 106 -9.40 20.05 -25.39
C ALA A 106 -8.61 20.33 -26.69
N GLU A 107 -7.94 21.48 -26.77
CA GLU A 107 -7.16 21.89 -27.93
C GLU A 107 -5.66 21.57 -27.76
N GLN A 108 -5.02 21.13 -28.85
CA GLN A 108 -3.59 20.83 -28.89
C GLN A 108 -2.72 22.02 -28.45
N LEU A 109 -3.08 23.24 -28.87
CA LEU A 109 -2.37 24.47 -28.52
C LEU A 109 -2.37 24.74 -27.01
N GLU A 110 -3.48 24.46 -26.32
CA GLU A 110 -3.61 24.65 -24.87
C GLU A 110 -2.64 23.71 -24.13
N ARG A 111 -2.57 22.45 -24.56
CA ARG A 111 -1.62 21.46 -24.02
C ARG A 111 -0.17 21.86 -24.24
N GLU A 112 0.17 22.40 -25.41
CA GLU A 112 1.52 22.89 -25.73
C GLU A 112 1.95 24.05 -24.83
N ILE A 113 1.07 25.03 -24.62
CA ILE A 113 1.35 26.18 -23.74
C ILE A 113 1.57 25.73 -22.30
N LEU A 114 0.75 24.78 -21.81
CA LEU A 114 0.91 24.21 -20.47
C LEU A 114 2.25 23.48 -20.35
N HIS A 115 2.59 22.64 -21.34
CA HIS A 115 3.87 21.93 -21.39
C HIS A 115 5.06 22.90 -21.40
N GLU A 116 5.01 23.98 -22.19
CA GLU A 116 6.05 25.01 -22.20
C GLU A 116 6.20 25.65 -20.80
N ALA A 117 5.09 26.04 -20.17
CA ALA A 117 5.09 26.65 -18.84
C ALA A 117 5.68 25.72 -17.77
N VAL A 118 5.31 24.44 -17.78
CA VAL A 118 5.85 23.43 -16.85
C VAL A 118 7.32 23.16 -17.13
N GLY A 119 7.74 23.12 -18.40
CA GLY A 119 9.15 22.99 -18.79
C GLY A 119 10.01 24.14 -18.26
N ILE A 120 9.50 25.38 -18.34
CA ILE A 120 10.13 26.56 -17.75
C ILE A 120 10.21 26.42 -16.23
N ALA A 121 9.13 26.01 -15.56
CA ALA A 121 9.10 25.83 -14.12
C ALA A 121 10.19 24.82 -13.68
N ARG A 122 10.28 23.66 -14.35
CA ARG A 122 11.31 22.64 -14.09
C ARG A 122 12.73 23.18 -14.28
N HIS A 123 12.98 23.95 -15.33
CA HIS A 123 14.29 24.55 -15.59
C HIS A 123 14.77 25.47 -14.44
N TYR A 124 13.85 26.22 -13.82
CA TYR A 124 14.16 27.09 -12.68
C TYR A 124 14.02 26.40 -11.30
N GLY A 125 13.68 25.10 -11.27
CA GLY A 125 13.46 24.36 -10.02
C GLY A 125 12.20 24.80 -9.25
N ILE A 126 11.19 25.34 -9.95
CA ILE A 126 9.90 25.74 -9.38
C ILE A 126 8.99 24.53 -9.30
N ARG A 127 8.39 24.29 -8.13
CA ARG A 127 7.37 23.26 -7.94
C ARG A 127 5.97 23.79 -8.26
N VAL A 128 5.16 23.04 -8.99
CA VAL A 128 3.82 23.46 -9.47
C VAL A 128 2.73 22.57 -8.90
N LEU A 129 1.75 23.16 -8.21
CA LEU A 129 0.50 22.51 -7.81
C LEU A 129 -0.64 22.92 -8.75
N GLY A 130 -1.35 21.93 -9.28
CA GLY A 130 -2.41 22.05 -10.29
C GLY A 130 -1.96 21.56 -11.66
N PRO A 131 -2.58 22.03 -12.77
CA PRO A 131 -3.70 22.98 -12.87
C PRO A 131 -5.05 22.43 -12.37
N ASN A 132 -6.13 23.18 -12.60
CA ASN A 132 -7.52 22.75 -12.40
C ASN A 132 -7.90 22.48 -10.94
N VAL A 133 -7.28 23.26 -10.03
CA VAL A 133 -7.47 23.10 -8.59
C VAL A 133 -8.43 24.12 -8.02
N LEU A 134 -9.18 23.69 -6.99
CA LEU A 134 -9.87 24.58 -6.06
C LEU A 134 -8.87 25.52 -5.37
N GLY A 135 -7.69 24.99 -5.03
CA GLY A 135 -6.61 25.68 -4.34
C GLY A 135 -6.05 24.89 -3.16
N LEU A 136 -5.33 25.60 -2.29
CA LEU A 136 -4.67 25.06 -1.11
C LEU A 136 -5.10 25.83 0.14
N MET A 137 -5.54 25.12 1.17
CA MET A 137 -5.95 25.69 2.45
C MET A 137 -5.17 25.05 3.58
N ARG A 138 -4.73 25.87 4.54
CA ARG A 138 -4.16 25.48 5.82
C ARG A 138 -4.89 26.24 6.93
N PRO A 139 -6.11 25.81 7.32
CA PRO A 139 -6.95 26.53 8.27
C PRO A 139 -6.26 26.79 9.61
N VAL A 140 -5.44 25.84 10.09
CA VAL A 140 -4.64 25.97 11.32
C VAL A 140 -3.60 27.10 11.26
N ALA A 141 -3.18 27.51 10.06
CA ALA A 141 -2.23 28.60 9.83
C ALA A 141 -2.90 29.88 9.31
N GLY A 142 -4.25 29.90 9.24
CA GLY A 142 -5.01 31.01 8.66
C GLY A 142 -4.76 31.23 7.16
N PHE A 143 -4.18 30.26 6.45
CA PHE A 143 -3.83 30.40 5.04
C PHE A 143 -4.90 29.75 4.15
N ASN A 144 -5.48 30.50 3.21
CA ASN A 144 -6.51 30.01 2.29
C ASN A 144 -6.30 30.58 0.88
N ALA A 145 -5.48 29.90 0.08
CA ALA A 145 -5.24 30.22 -1.33
C ALA A 145 -6.18 29.40 -2.23
N SER A 146 -7.48 29.63 -2.11
CA SER A 146 -8.51 28.91 -2.89
C SER A 146 -9.65 29.83 -3.31
N ASN A 147 -10.49 29.35 -4.23
CA ASN A 147 -11.73 30.02 -4.63
C ASN A 147 -12.98 29.53 -3.85
N TYR A 148 -12.81 28.82 -2.73
CA TYR A 148 -13.93 28.38 -1.88
C TYR A 148 -14.44 29.53 -0.99
N MET A 149 -15.74 29.81 -1.01
CA MET A 149 -16.32 31.02 -0.39
C MET A 149 -16.77 30.84 1.08
N SER A 150 -16.79 29.61 1.59
CA SER A 150 -17.24 29.33 2.96
C SER A 150 -16.06 29.14 3.91
N LYS A 151 -16.32 29.29 5.21
CA LYS A 151 -15.29 29.09 6.25
C LYS A 151 -14.94 27.61 6.36
N VAL A 152 -13.66 27.31 6.48
CA VAL A 152 -13.16 25.97 6.81
C VAL A 152 -12.67 25.98 8.25
N ARG A 153 -13.21 25.06 9.07
CA ARG A 153 -12.82 24.98 10.48
C ARG A 153 -11.39 24.45 10.62
N PRO A 154 -10.57 25.01 11.53
CA PRO A 154 -9.30 24.40 11.89
C PRO A 154 -9.52 23.08 12.61
N GLY A 155 -8.68 22.09 12.30
CA GLY A 155 -8.70 20.76 12.92
C GLY A 155 -7.44 19.98 12.60
N ASN A 156 -7.51 18.66 12.68
CA ASN A 156 -6.36 17.75 12.59
C ASN A 156 -6.43 16.77 11.40
N LEU A 157 -7.41 16.92 10.51
CA LEU A 157 -7.53 16.07 9.32
C LEU A 157 -6.99 16.78 8.08
N ALA A 158 -6.23 16.07 7.25
CA ALA A 158 -5.90 16.53 5.91
C ALA A 158 -6.88 15.96 4.89
N LEU A 159 -7.39 16.78 3.98
CA LEU A 159 -8.17 16.34 2.82
C LEU A 159 -7.34 16.58 1.56
N VAL A 160 -7.12 15.54 0.76
CA VAL A 160 -6.47 15.63 -0.56
C VAL A 160 -7.42 15.07 -1.61
N SER A 161 -7.78 15.86 -2.61
CA SER A 161 -8.72 15.46 -3.67
C SER A 161 -8.23 15.89 -5.04
N GLN A 162 -8.31 14.99 -6.01
CA GLN A 162 -8.14 15.35 -7.42
C GLN A 162 -9.32 16.16 -7.99
N SER A 163 -10.53 15.98 -7.46
CA SER A 163 -11.72 16.69 -7.94
C SER A 163 -12.01 17.91 -7.09
N SER A 164 -12.01 19.09 -7.73
CA SER A 164 -12.38 20.37 -7.13
C SER A 164 -13.85 20.41 -6.70
N ALA A 165 -14.75 19.88 -7.53
CA ALA A 165 -16.19 19.81 -7.23
C ALA A 165 -16.48 18.92 -6.01
N LEU A 166 -15.87 17.74 -5.95
CA LEU A 166 -16.00 16.85 -4.78
C LEU A 166 -15.37 17.48 -3.54
N CYS A 167 -14.23 18.15 -3.67
CA CYS A 167 -13.60 18.86 -2.56
C CYS A 167 -14.55 19.91 -1.96
N THR A 168 -15.18 20.73 -2.80
CA THR A 168 -16.19 21.73 -2.37
C THR A 168 -17.36 21.09 -1.63
N ALA A 169 -17.95 20.02 -2.18
CA ALA A 169 -19.07 19.32 -1.57
C ALA A 169 -18.68 18.68 -0.21
N MET A 170 -17.47 18.13 -0.13
CA MET A 170 -16.95 17.53 1.09
C MET A 170 -16.68 18.57 2.19
N LEU A 171 -16.20 19.77 1.83
CA LEU A 171 -16.00 20.86 2.79
C LEU A 171 -17.32 21.38 3.35
N ASP A 172 -18.33 21.56 2.49
CA ASP A 172 -19.67 21.97 2.92
C ASP A 172 -20.29 20.95 3.87
N TRP A 173 -20.22 19.66 3.51
CA TRP A 173 -20.68 18.58 4.37
C TRP A 173 -19.92 18.53 5.70
N ALA A 174 -18.60 18.72 5.68
CA ALA A 174 -17.75 18.69 6.87
C ALA A 174 -18.13 19.77 7.88
N ASP A 175 -18.46 20.98 7.42
CA ASP A 175 -18.90 22.07 8.29
C ASP A 175 -20.20 21.70 9.03
N SER A 176 -21.17 21.11 8.32
CA SER A 176 -22.44 20.63 8.92
C SER A 176 -22.25 19.56 10.01
N LYS A 177 -21.09 18.87 10.00
CA LYS A 177 -20.74 17.80 10.93
C LYS A 177 -19.69 18.20 11.96
N GLY A 178 -19.30 19.47 12.00
CA GLY A 178 -18.30 20.02 12.92
C GLY A 178 -16.90 19.45 12.71
N ILE A 179 -16.55 19.05 11.48
CA ILE A 179 -15.25 18.48 11.15
C ILE A 179 -14.32 19.62 10.72
N GLY A 180 -13.11 19.66 11.29
CA GLY A 180 -12.09 20.63 10.94
C GLY A 180 -10.87 20.00 10.26
N PHE A 181 -10.12 20.82 9.53
CA PHE A 181 -8.98 20.38 8.73
C PHE A 181 -7.67 21.08 9.14
N SER A 182 -6.58 20.33 9.09
CA SER A 182 -5.22 20.86 9.14
C SER A 182 -4.81 21.42 7.78
N SER A 183 -5.09 20.65 6.72
CA SER A 183 -4.80 21.01 5.33
C SER A 183 -5.92 20.54 4.40
N VAL A 184 -6.22 21.31 3.37
CA VAL A 184 -7.11 20.91 2.26
C VAL A 184 -6.36 21.19 0.97
N VAL A 185 -6.13 20.14 0.19
CA VAL A 185 -5.32 20.20 -1.03
C VAL A 185 -6.16 19.69 -2.19
N SER A 186 -6.47 20.58 -3.12
CA SER A 186 -6.95 20.16 -4.44
C SER A 186 -5.75 19.96 -5.35
N VAL A 187 -5.61 18.75 -5.90
CA VAL A 187 -4.45 18.35 -6.72
C VAL A 187 -4.70 18.64 -8.20
N GLY A 188 -5.96 18.51 -8.65
CA GLY A 188 -6.32 18.66 -10.05
C GLY A 188 -5.60 17.64 -10.91
N ASP A 189 -5.04 18.09 -12.03
CA ASP A 189 -4.39 17.22 -13.02
C ASP A 189 -2.97 16.80 -12.63
N ALA A 190 -2.40 17.39 -11.58
CA ALA A 190 -1.13 16.96 -10.99
C ALA A 190 0.07 16.94 -11.98
N VAL A 191 0.33 18.02 -12.73
CA VAL A 191 1.41 18.03 -13.75
C VAL A 191 2.85 18.06 -13.20
N ASP A 192 3.01 18.28 -11.90
CA ASP A 192 4.30 18.20 -11.19
C ASP A 192 4.12 17.68 -9.75
N VAL A 193 3.44 18.41 -8.87
CA VAL A 193 3.23 17.96 -7.48
C VAL A 193 2.03 16.99 -7.42
N GLU A 194 2.29 15.74 -7.07
CA GLU A 194 1.27 14.68 -6.99
C GLU A 194 0.99 14.22 -5.54
N PHE A 195 0.16 13.17 -5.40
CA PHE A 195 -0.14 12.55 -4.11
C PHE A 195 1.11 12.14 -3.34
N GLY A 196 2.13 11.62 -4.02
CA GLY A 196 3.37 11.16 -3.38
C GLY A 196 4.01 12.25 -2.53
N GLU A 197 4.27 13.41 -3.12
CA GLU A 197 4.90 14.54 -2.42
C GLU A 197 4.00 15.18 -1.37
N ILE A 198 2.70 15.26 -1.65
CA ILE A 198 1.72 15.80 -0.70
C ILE A 198 1.68 14.90 0.54
N LEU A 199 1.62 13.58 0.36
CA LEU A 199 1.63 12.63 1.45
C LEU A 199 2.93 12.72 2.26
N ASP A 200 4.09 12.81 1.62
CA ASP A 200 5.38 13.01 2.31
C ASP A 200 5.36 14.24 3.22
N TYR A 201 4.86 15.38 2.70
CA TYR A 201 4.72 16.59 3.50
C TYR A 201 3.78 16.35 4.69
N LEU A 202 2.62 15.73 4.43
CA LEU A 202 1.62 15.44 5.45
C LEU A 202 2.13 14.45 6.51
N VAL A 203 3.05 13.55 6.20
CA VAL A 203 3.71 12.69 7.21
C VAL A 203 4.48 13.55 8.21
N ALA A 204 5.27 14.52 7.71
CA ALA A 204 6.08 15.42 8.54
C ALA A 204 5.26 16.49 9.29
N ASP A 205 4.04 16.80 8.84
CA ASP A 205 3.20 17.86 9.41
C ASP A 205 2.56 17.46 10.76
N ASN A 206 3.00 18.09 11.85
CA ASN A 206 2.52 17.79 13.21
C ASN A 206 1.04 18.15 13.45
N PHE A 207 0.45 19.05 12.64
CA PHE A 207 -0.97 19.41 12.74
C PHE A 207 -1.88 18.32 12.17
N THR A 208 -1.37 17.52 11.24
CA THR A 208 -2.13 16.45 10.59
C THR A 208 -2.02 15.16 11.39
N GLN A 209 -3.16 14.64 11.85
CA GLN A 209 -3.28 13.37 12.56
C GLN A 209 -3.96 12.28 11.73
N GLY A 210 -4.75 12.63 10.71
CA GLY A 210 -5.37 11.68 9.78
C GLY A 210 -5.51 12.27 8.38
N ILE A 211 -5.54 11.41 7.36
CA ILE A 211 -5.53 11.84 5.95
C ILE A 211 -6.71 11.20 5.21
N LEU A 212 -7.50 12.04 4.54
CA LEU A 212 -8.60 11.66 3.67
C LEU A 212 -8.19 11.90 2.22
N LEU A 213 -8.25 10.86 1.41
CA LEU A 213 -7.83 10.90 0.02
C LEU A 213 -9.01 10.58 -0.89
N HIS A 214 -9.23 11.43 -1.90
CA HIS A 214 -10.03 11.07 -3.07
C HIS A 214 -9.12 10.93 -4.28
N VAL A 215 -9.08 9.72 -4.83
CA VAL A 215 -8.20 9.32 -5.94
C VAL A 215 -9.08 8.90 -7.13
N HIS A 216 -8.78 9.42 -8.31
CA HIS A 216 -9.38 9.01 -9.58
C HIS A 216 -8.35 8.25 -10.43
N HIS A 217 -7.18 8.84 -10.65
CA HIS A 217 -6.05 8.22 -11.35
C HIS A 217 -4.72 8.49 -10.63
N ILE A 218 -3.71 7.69 -10.93
CA ILE A 218 -2.34 7.83 -10.44
C ILE A 218 -1.39 7.77 -11.64
N HIS A 219 -0.40 8.66 -11.70
CA HIS A 219 0.62 8.64 -12.76
C HIS A 219 1.83 7.80 -12.35
N ASP A 220 2.32 7.97 -11.11
CA ASP A 220 3.42 7.20 -10.55
C ASP A 220 2.95 6.33 -9.37
N ALA A 221 2.61 5.07 -9.66
CA ALA A 221 2.14 4.13 -8.65
C ALA A 221 3.20 3.77 -7.62
N ARG A 222 4.49 3.73 -7.99
CA ARG A 222 5.58 3.42 -7.07
C ARG A 222 5.70 4.52 -6.03
N ARG A 223 5.80 5.77 -6.47
CA ARG A 223 5.91 6.92 -5.57
C ARG A 223 4.66 7.08 -4.73
N PHE A 224 3.47 6.85 -5.31
CA PHE A 224 2.22 6.82 -4.57
C PHE A 224 2.24 5.76 -3.47
N MET A 225 2.57 4.51 -3.78
CA MET A 225 2.63 3.40 -2.82
C MET A 225 3.67 3.62 -1.72
N SER A 226 4.84 4.12 -2.10
CA SER A 226 5.91 4.56 -1.17
C SER A 226 5.39 5.54 -0.13
N ALA A 227 4.87 6.69 -0.59
CA ALA A 227 4.40 7.76 0.29
C ALA A 227 3.17 7.34 1.09
N LEU A 228 2.27 6.55 0.49
CA LEU A 228 1.07 6.05 1.14
C LEU A 228 1.40 5.09 2.28
N ARG A 229 2.38 4.18 2.09
CA ARG A 229 2.89 3.30 3.14
C ARG A 229 3.54 4.09 4.27
N ALA A 230 4.36 5.09 3.93
CA ALA A 230 4.98 5.97 4.92
C ALA A 230 3.93 6.72 5.77
N ALA A 231 2.88 7.23 5.13
CA ALA A 231 1.77 7.87 5.81
C ALA A 231 0.99 6.90 6.70
N ALA A 232 0.57 5.75 6.17
CA ALA A 232 -0.24 4.75 6.88
C ALA A 232 0.45 4.15 8.11
N ARG A 233 1.80 4.18 8.17
CA ARG A 233 2.60 3.74 9.33
C ARG A 233 2.47 4.68 10.53
N THR A 234 2.17 5.95 10.30
CA THR A 234 2.21 6.99 11.33
C THR A 234 0.85 7.64 11.57
N LYS A 235 0.00 7.67 10.55
CA LYS A 235 -1.28 8.38 10.54
C LYS A 235 -2.34 7.52 9.85
N PRO A 236 -3.59 7.46 10.36
CA PRO A 236 -4.67 6.78 9.65
C PRO A 236 -4.95 7.47 8.31
N VAL A 237 -4.97 6.66 7.25
CA VAL A 237 -5.30 7.11 5.89
C VAL A 237 -6.56 6.40 5.44
N VAL A 238 -7.51 7.18 4.90
CA VAL A 238 -8.76 6.66 4.32
C VAL A 238 -8.88 7.15 2.89
N VAL A 239 -9.14 6.23 1.96
CA VAL A 239 -9.23 6.51 0.52
C VAL A 239 -10.64 6.25 0.00
N ILE A 240 -11.14 7.13 -0.85
CA ILE A 240 -12.26 6.88 -1.76
C ILE A 240 -11.76 6.90 -3.22
N LYS A 241 -12.07 5.84 -3.96
CA LYS A 241 -11.72 5.69 -5.40
C LYS A 241 -12.95 5.88 -6.28
N SER A 242 -12.85 6.82 -7.23
CA SER A 242 -13.80 7.00 -8.34
C SER A 242 -13.28 6.31 -9.62
N GLY A 243 -14.10 6.14 -10.66
CA GLY A 243 -13.67 5.50 -11.92
C GLY A 243 -13.20 4.05 -11.75
N ARG A 244 -14.03 3.21 -11.13
CA ARG A 244 -13.66 1.83 -10.74
C ARG A 244 -13.71 0.81 -11.89
N TYR A 245 -14.47 1.14 -12.92
CA TYR A 245 -14.73 0.24 -14.06
C TYR A 245 -14.22 0.85 -15.38
N GLU A 246 -13.42 1.91 -15.28
CA GLU A 246 -12.77 2.53 -16.43
C GLU A 246 -11.45 1.78 -16.64
N ASN A 247 -11.28 1.15 -17.81
CA ASN A 247 -10.09 0.40 -18.24
C ASN A 247 -9.97 -1.07 -17.79
N ASP A 248 -11.03 -1.88 -17.89
CA ASP A 248 -10.83 -3.34 -17.91
C ASP A 248 -10.12 -3.73 -19.22
N VAL A 249 -8.84 -4.11 -19.09
CA VAL A 249 -8.00 -4.55 -20.21
C VAL A 249 -8.29 -6.04 -20.48
N ILE A 250 -8.46 -6.42 -21.73
CA ILE A 250 -8.51 -7.83 -22.15
C ILE A 250 -7.07 -8.32 -22.31
N GLY A 251 -6.62 -9.24 -21.46
CA GLY A 251 -5.31 -9.89 -21.57
C GLY A 251 -5.37 -11.24 -22.28
N LEU A 252 -4.20 -11.87 -22.50
CA LEU A 252 -4.06 -13.10 -23.30
C LEU A 252 -4.19 -14.40 -22.50
N THR A 253 -4.11 -14.33 -21.17
CA THR A 253 -4.24 -15.46 -20.22
C THR A 253 -5.58 -15.45 -19.51
N HIS A 254 -6.04 -16.61 -19.00
CA HIS A 254 -7.30 -16.64 -18.24
C HIS A 254 -7.21 -15.76 -16.99
N SER A 255 -6.09 -15.80 -16.27
CA SER A 255 -5.88 -15.00 -15.06
C SER A 255 -6.04 -13.50 -15.33
N SER A 256 -5.51 -12.99 -16.44
CA SER A 256 -5.61 -11.57 -16.80
C SER A 256 -7.06 -11.11 -17.07
N ASN A 257 -7.86 -11.93 -17.74
CA ASN A 257 -9.25 -11.61 -18.07
C ASN A 257 -10.21 -11.75 -16.88
N LEU A 258 -9.78 -12.43 -15.82
CA LEU A 258 -10.56 -12.55 -14.61
C LEU A 258 -10.53 -11.24 -13.80
N VAL A 259 -9.39 -10.54 -13.72
CA VAL A 259 -9.18 -9.45 -12.76
C VAL A 259 -9.49 -8.07 -13.33
N GLY A 260 -10.32 -7.31 -12.61
CA GLY A 260 -10.59 -5.91 -12.93
C GLY A 260 -9.58 -4.96 -12.27
N SER A 261 -9.41 -3.78 -12.86
CA SER A 261 -8.50 -2.74 -12.35
C SER A 261 -8.80 -2.30 -10.91
N ALA A 262 -10.08 -2.31 -10.50
CA ALA A 262 -10.50 -2.04 -9.13
C ALA A 262 -9.98 -3.05 -8.11
N ASP A 263 -9.93 -4.35 -8.46
CA ASP A 263 -9.45 -5.40 -7.55
C ASP A 263 -7.96 -5.22 -7.26
N VAL A 264 -7.18 -4.81 -8.28
CA VAL A 264 -5.75 -4.49 -8.14
C VAL A 264 -5.54 -3.29 -7.24
N PHE A 265 -6.32 -2.22 -7.44
CA PHE A 265 -6.25 -1.02 -6.60
C PHE A 265 -6.58 -1.35 -5.13
N ASP A 266 -7.55 -2.21 -4.88
CA ASP A 266 -7.95 -2.67 -3.54
C ASP A 266 -6.85 -3.50 -2.87
N ALA A 267 -6.21 -4.39 -3.62
CA ALA A 267 -5.06 -5.15 -3.15
C ALA A 267 -3.89 -4.21 -2.82
N ALA A 268 -3.64 -3.18 -3.65
CA ALA A 268 -2.59 -2.19 -3.43
C ALA A 268 -2.84 -1.37 -2.15
N LEU A 269 -4.04 -0.80 -1.98
CA LEU A 269 -4.38 -0.04 -0.77
C LEU A 269 -4.32 -0.91 0.50
N SER A 270 -4.79 -2.15 0.41
CA SER A 270 -4.72 -3.09 1.53
C SER A 270 -3.26 -3.38 1.92
N ARG A 271 -2.40 -3.55 0.92
CA ARG A 271 -0.96 -3.75 1.11
C ARG A 271 -0.27 -2.49 1.64
N ALA A 272 -0.78 -1.31 1.32
CA ALA A 272 -0.31 -0.03 1.85
C ALA A 272 -0.76 0.27 3.29
N GLY A 273 -1.65 -0.54 3.87
CA GLY A 273 -2.17 -0.33 5.22
C GLY A 273 -3.32 0.68 5.30
N VAL A 274 -3.95 0.97 4.17
CA VAL A 274 -4.94 2.04 4.03
C VAL A 274 -6.35 1.46 4.01
N LEU A 275 -7.29 2.18 4.62
CA LEU A 275 -8.71 1.82 4.56
C LEU A 275 -9.34 2.43 3.31
N ARG A 276 -9.87 1.59 2.42
CA ARG A 276 -10.75 2.05 1.34
C ARG A 276 -12.19 2.09 1.82
N VAL A 277 -12.92 3.13 1.43
CA VAL A 277 -14.36 3.26 1.62
C VAL A 277 -15.07 3.50 0.28
N ASP A 278 -16.38 3.31 0.28
CA ASP A 278 -17.24 3.42 -0.89
C ASP A 278 -17.96 4.74 -1.03
N THR A 279 -18.26 5.42 0.08
CA THR A 279 -19.05 6.64 0.07
C THR A 279 -18.39 7.76 0.85
N ILE A 280 -18.75 9.01 0.54
CA ILE A 280 -18.29 10.19 1.29
C ILE A 280 -18.74 10.10 2.75
N ALA A 281 -19.95 9.59 3.01
CA ALA A 281 -20.45 9.39 4.36
C ALA A 281 -19.57 8.40 5.15
N GLN A 282 -19.15 7.29 4.53
CA GLN A 282 -18.21 6.35 5.14
C GLN A 282 -16.83 6.97 5.38
N LEU A 283 -16.32 7.77 4.44
CA LEU A 283 -15.02 8.44 4.55
C LEU A 283 -14.92 9.26 5.84
N PHE A 284 -15.92 10.11 6.09
CA PHE A 284 -15.95 10.93 7.29
C PHE A 284 -16.32 10.16 8.55
N THR A 285 -17.13 9.11 8.44
CA THR A 285 -17.42 8.23 9.58
C THR A 285 -16.14 7.52 10.03
N ALA A 286 -15.37 6.96 9.10
CA ALA A 286 -14.07 6.37 9.36
C ALA A 286 -13.10 7.40 9.96
N ALA A 287 -13.06 8.62 9.43
CA ALA A 287 -12.24 9.70 9.97
C ALA A 287 -12.53 10.00 11.45
N LYS A 288 -13.82 10.11 11.82
CA LYS A 288 -14.25 10.36 13.20
C LYS A 288 -13.88 9.22 14.14
N VAL A 289 -14.11 7.98 13.72
CA VAL A 289 -13.89 6.78 14.53
C VAL A 289 -12.38 6.54 14.75
N LEU A 290 -11.58 6.73 13.70
CA LEU A 290 -10.12 6.63 13.78
C LEU A 290 -9.52 7.75 14.63
N ALA A 291 -10.01 8.99 14.49
CA ALA A 291 -9.58 10.12 15.33
C ALA A 291 -9.96 9.94 16.82
N ALA A 292 -11.04 9.20 17.10
CA ALA A 292 -11.46 8.84 18.45
C ALA A 292 -10.73 7.60 19.01
N ASN A 293 -9.70 7.09 18.32
CA ASN A 293 -8.86 5.96 18.73
C ASN A 293 -9.63 4.64 18.99
N PHE A 294 -10.77 4.42 18.33
CA PHE A 294 -11.41 3.11 18.34
C PHE A 294 -10.49 2.10 17.63
N ARG A 295 -10.19 0.99 18.30
CA ARG A 295 -9.34 -0.09 17.78
C ARG A 295 -10.02 -1.43 17.98
N VAL A 296 -9.86 -2.34 17.03
CA VAL A 296 -10.30 -3.73 17.11
C VAL A 296 -9.10 -4.64 16.90
N GLN A 297 -9.12 -5.84 17.47
CA GLN A 297 -8.05 -6.83 17.30
C GLN A 297 -8.35 -7.88 16.21
N GLY A 298 -9.60 -7.96 15.79
CA GLY A 298 -10.09 -8.93 14.82
C GLY A 298 -11.49 -8.55 14.32
N ASN A 299 -12.20 -9.54 13.80
CA ASN A 299 -13.47 -9.38 13.08
C ASN A 299 -14.64 -10.10 13.79
N ARG A 300 -14.50 -10.42 15.08
CA ARG A 300 -15.51 -11.15 15.88
C ARG A 300 -16.34 -10.18 16.71
N LEU A 301 -17.63 -10.03 16.38
CA LEU A 301 -18.56 -9.10 17.03
C LEU A 301 -19.52 -9.85 17.97
N ALA A 302 -19.65 -9.38 19.21
CA ALA A 302 -20.74 -9.78 20.10
C ALA A 302 -21.90 -8.78 20.01
N ILE A 303 -23.13 -9.27 19.91
CA ILE A 303 -24.33 -8.42 19.89
C ILE A 303 -25.09 -8.65 21.19
N VAL A 304 -25.38 -7.57 21.93
CA VAL A 304 -26.22 -7.60 23.14
C VAL A 304 -27.48 -6.78 22.89
N THR A 305 -28.65 -7.38 23.07
CA THR A 305 -29.94 -6.74 22.76
C THR A 305 -31.00 -7.06 23.80
N ASN A 306 -31.96 -6.16 24.05
CA ASN A 306 -33.18 -6.47 24.82
C ASN A 306 -34.37 -6.84 23.91
N GLY A 307 -34.13 -7.08 22.63
CA GLY A 307 -35.14 -7.56 21.69
C GLY A 307 -34.52 -8.43 20.62
N ILE A 308 -35.00 -9.68 20.50
CA ILE A 308 -34.45 -10.65 19.55
C ILE A 308 -34.59 -10.22 18.08
N GLY A 309 -35.71 -9.58 17.69
CA GLY A 309 -35.95 -9.16 16.31
C GLY A 309 -34.82 -8.28 15.75
N PRO A 310 -34.51 -7.13 16.38
CA PRO A 310 -33.34 -6.33 16.02
C PRO A 310 -32.00 -7.06 16.13
N GLY A 311 -31.85 -7.98 17.08
CA GLY A 311 -30.64 -8.81 17.21
C GLY A 311 -30.41 -9.70 15.99
N VAL A 312 -31.46 -10.35 15.50
CA VAL A 312 -31.41 -11.23 14.31
C VAL A 312 -31.14 -10.41 13.04
N LEU A 313 -31.80 -9.25 12.85
CA LEU A 313 -31.51 -8.37 11.71
C LEU A 313 -30.06 -7.87 11.71
N ALA A 314 -29.52 -7.58 12.91
CA ALA A 314 -28.11 -7.25 13.06
C ALA A 314 -27.20 -8.44 12.74
N ALA A 315 -27.57 -9.67 13.10
CA ALA A 315 -26.83 -10.89 12.73
C ALA A 315 -26.83 -11.13 11.21
N ASP A 316 -27.96 -10.93 10.52
CA ASP A 316 -28.03 -11.02 9.05
C ASP A 316 -27.10 -10.01 8.37
N SER A 317 -27.04 -8.80 8.95
CA SER A 317 -26.13 -7.75 8.51
C SER A 317 -24.67 -8.14 8.75
N VAL A 318 -24.34 -8.70 9.92
CA VAL A 318 -22.98 -9.22 10.22
C VAL A 318 -22.53 -10.19 9.12
N ALA A 319 -23.37 -11.15 8.74
CA ALA A 319 -23.05 -12.10 7.67
C ALA A 319 -22.86 -11.41 6.31
N SER A 320 -23.76 -10.48 5.95
CA SER A 320 -23.72 -9.74 4.67
C SER A 320 -22.48 -8.85 4.54
N TYR A 321 -22.01 -8.28 5.65
CA TYR A 321 -20.81 -7.44 5.70
C TYR A 321 -19.50 -8.23 5.84
N GLY A 322 -19.56 -9.57 5.91
CA GLY A 322 -18.39 -10.43 6.09
C GLY A 322 -17.75 -10.29 7.48
N VAL A 323 -18.54 -9.90 8.49
CA VAL A 323 -18.16 -9.89 9.90
C VAL A 323 -18.51 -11.25 10.51
N GLU A 324 -17.79 -11.67 11.55
CA GLU A 324 -18.08 -12.93 12.25
C GLU A 324 -18.81 -12.66 13.56
N LEU A 325 -19.85 -13.44 13.86
CA LEU A 325 -20.41 -13.45 15.22
C LEU A 325 -19.43 -14.17 16.15
N ALA A 326 -19.05 -13.50 17.23
CA ALA A 326 -18.16 -14.06 18.24
C ALA A 326 -18.76 -15.33 18.86
N GLN A 327 -17.95 -16.38 18.98
CA GLN A 327 -18.26 -17.59 19.74
C GLN A 327 -17.74 -17.42 21.16
N LEU A 328 -18.65 -17.19 22.10
CA LEU A 328 -18.31 -16.95 23.50
C LEU A 328 -17.63 -18.19 24.12
N THR A 329 -16.65 -17.95 24.98
CA THR A 329 -15.96 -19.02 25.71
C THR A 329 -16.91 -19.74 26.68
N PRO A 330 -16.64 -21.03 27.00
CA PRO A 330 -17.41 -21.75 28.01
C PRO A 330 -17.50 -21.02 29.36
N GLN A 331 -16.44 -20.30 29.74
CA GLN A 331 -16.36 -19.50 30.96
C GLN A 331 -17.37 -18.35 30.95
N THR A 332 -17.38 -17.56 29.88
CA THR A 332 -18.34 -16.46 29.70
C THR A 332 -19.77 -16.97 29.61
N MET A 333 -20.01 -18.07 28.90
CA MET A 333 -21.32 -18.71 28.84
C MET A 333 -21.82 -19.15 30.23
N SER A 334 -20.95 -19.71 31.07
CA SER A 334 -21.29 -20.09 32.44
C SER A 334 -21.69 -18.88 33.29
N LEU A 335 -20.92 -17.79 33.21
CA LEU A 335 -21.23 -16.55 33.92
C LEU A 335 -22.59 -15.97 33.48
N LEU A 336 -22.82 -15.88 32.16
CA LEU A 336 -24.06 -15.36 31.61
C LEU A 336 -25.28 -16.19 32.05
N ASN A 337 -25.17 -17.52 32.06
CA ASN A 337 -26.22 -18.42 32.54
C ASN A 337 -26.57 -18.25 34.02
N GLN A 338 -25.65 -17.76 34.85
CA GLN A 338 -25.91 -17.49 36.27
C GLN A 338 -26.60 -16.14 36.49
N VAL A 339 -26.28 -15.13 35.69
CA VAL A 339 -26.71 -13.73 35.92
C VAL A 339 -27.89 -13.29 35.06
N LEU A 340 -28.14 -13.96 33.94
CA LEU A 340 -29.25 -13.66 33.04
C LEU A 340 -30.49 -14.52 33.33
N PRO A 341 -31.70 -14.05 32.98
CA PRO A 341 -32.93 -14.84 33.10
C PRO A 341 -32.84 -16.16 32.33
N ARG A 342 -33.46 -17.24 32.83
CA ARG A 342 -33.40 -18.59 32.21
C ARG A 342 -33.84 -18.66 30.75
N ASN A 343 -34.66 -17.71 30.29
CA ASN A 343 -35.21 -17.63 28.94
C ASN A 343 -34.39 -16.75 27.99
N TRP A 344 -33.20 -16.27 28.40
CA TRP A 344 -32.29 -15.59 27.49
C TRP A 344 -31.85 -16.50 26.34
N SER A 345 -31.45 -15.92 25.21
CA SER A 345 -31.17 -16.66 23.96
C SER A 345 -30.14 -17.79 24.03
N GLY A 346 -29.21 -17.79 25.00
CA GLY A 346 -28.19 -18.84 25.15
C GLY A 346 -27.07 -18.81 24.10
N GLY A 347 -26.91 -17.70 23.36
CA GLY A 347 -25.91 -17.57 22.30
C GLY A 347 -25.70 -16.12 21.87
N ASN A 348 -25.03 -15.93 20.73
CA ASN A 348 -24.80 -14.64 20.10
C ASN A 348 -25.62 -14.57 18.80
N PRO A 349 -26.56 -13.61 18.63
CA PRO A 349 -26.87 -12.46 19.48
C PRO A 349 -27.42 -12.79 20.88
N LEU A 350 -26.96 -12.06 21.89
CA LEU A 350 -27.40 -12.17 23.28
C LEU A 350 -28.68 -11.37 23.50
N ASP A 351 -29.84 -12.02 23.39
CA ASP A 351 -31.12 -11.45 23.86
C ASP A 351 -31.23 -11.55 25.38
N ILE A 352 -31.14 -10.41 26.06
CA ILE A 352 -31.24 -10.26 27.53
C ILE A 352 -32.66 -9.92 28.00
N ILE A 353 -33.66 -10.09 27.13
CA ILE A 353 -35.10 -9.95 27.37
C ILE A 353 -35.57 -8.50 27.51
N GLY A 354 -36.80 -8.25 27.05
CA GLY A 354 -37.42 -6.93 26.91
C GLY A 354 -37.44 -6.04 28.15
N ASP A 355 -37.56 -6.63 29.34
CA ASP A 355 -37.59 -5.95 30.64
C ASP A 355 -36.19 -5.66 31.21
N ALA A 356 -35.14 -5.78 30.40
CA ALA A 356 -33.75 -5.64 30.85
C ALA A 356 -33.49 -4.32 31.61
N SER A 357 -33.08 -4.46 32.86
CA SER A 357 -32.63 -3.34 33.67
C SER A 357 -31.27 -2.81 33.19
N PRO A 358 -30.92 -1.54 33.51
CA PRO A 358 -29.60 -0.99 33.19
C PRO A 358 -28.43 -1.87 33.66
N MET A 359 -28.57 -2.49 34.84
CA MET A 359 -27.57 -3.41 35.37
C MET A 359 -27.46 -4.71 34.59
N ARG A 360 -28.57 -5.24 34.04
CA ARG A 360 -28.55 -6.43 33.18
C ARG A 360 -27.73 -6.16 31.91
N PHE A 361 -27.94 -4.99 31.28
CA PHE A 361 -27.10 -4.54 30.16
C PHE A 361 -25.63 -4.43 30.56
N ARG A 362 -25.32 -3.75 31.67
CA ARG A 362 -23.92 -3.58 32.14
C ARG A 362 -23.23 -4.93 32.33
N THR A 363 -23.87 -5.87 33.02
CA THR A 363 -23.28 -7.19 33.30
C THR A 363 -23.06 -8.00 32.02
N ALA A 364 -24.05 -8.05 31.12
CA ALA A 364 -23.92 -8.78 29.86
C ALA A 364 -22.82 -8.20 28.96
N VAL A 365 -22.80 -6.87 28.79
CA VAL A 365 -21.80 -6.18 27.97
C VAL A 365 -20.39 -6.35 28.56
N LYS A 366 -20.23 -6.23 29.88
CA LYS A 366 -18.93 -6.46 30.54
C LYS A 366 -18.43 -7.88 30.34
N ALA A 367 -19.30 -8.89 30.48
CA ALA A 367 -18.93 -10.28 30.23
C ALA A 367 -18.43 -10.50 28.79
N CYS A 368 -19.09 -9.90 27.78
CA CYS A 368 -18.62 -9.96 26.40
C CYS A 368 -17.30 -9.20 26.19
N LEU A 369 -17.10 -8.05 26.83
CA LEU A 369 -15.86 -7.28 26.72
C LEU A 369 -14.66 -8.02 27.33
N ASP A 370 -14.87 -8.79 28.37
CA ASP A 370 -13.81 -9.57 29.03
C ASP A 370 -13.47 -10.89 28.31
N ASP A 371 -14.29 -11.31 27.33
CA ASP A 371 -14.08 -12.56 26.60
C ASP A 371 -13.07 -12.40 25.44
N ASP A 372 -11.96 -13.15 25.48
CA ASP A 372 -10.88 -13.09 24.48
C ASP A 372 -11.30 -13.51 23.04
N HIS A 373 -12.47 -14.15 22.88
CA HIS A 373 -13.06 -14.44 21.57
C HIS A 373 -13.93 -13.32 20.99
N VAL A 374 -14.05 -12.19 21.70
CA VAL A 374 -14.78 -11.00 21.27
C VAL A 374 -13.80 -9.88 20.96
N ASP A 375 -13.93 -9.26 19.78
CA ASP A 375 -13.09 -8.13 19.34
C ASP A 375 -13.82 -6.77 19.45
N GLY A 376 -15.14 -6.78 19.61
CA GLY A 376 -15.99 -5.61 19.87
C GLY A 376 -17.41 -6.00 20.25
N VAL A 377 -18.16 -5.07 20.85
CA VAL A 377 -19.54 -5.32 21.31
C VAL A 377 -20.50 -4.29 20.70
N LEU A 378 -21.55 -4.76 20.04
CA LEU A 378 -22.69 -3.95 19.60
C LEU A 378 -23.83 -4.09 20.61
N VAL A 379 -24.22 -2.98 21.22
CA VAL A 379 -25.37 -2.91 22.14
C VAL A 379 -26.56 -2.33 21.40
N ILE A 380 -27.62 -3.10 21.30
CA ILE A 380 -28.89 -2.70 20.70
C ILE A 380 -29.90 -2.49 21.82
N PHE A 381 -30.48 -1.30 21.87
CA PHE A 381 -31.50 -0.97 22.85
C PHE A 381 -32.81 -0.65 22.14
N THR A 382 -33.89 -1.29 22.58
CA THR A 382 -35.27 -0.98 22.18
C THR A 382 -36.06 -0.45 23.38
N PRO A 383 -36.69 0.73 23.29
CA PRO A 383 -37.55 1.23 24.36
C PRO A 383 -38.78 0.34 24.54
N GLN A 384 -38.87 -0.34 25.68
CA GLN A 384 -39.99 -1.20 26.07
C GLN A 384 -40.53 -0.80 27.45
N ALA A 385 -41.68 -1.35 27.84
CA ALA A 385 -42.24 -1.12 29.16
C ALA A 385 -41.26 -1.57 30.25
N GLY A 386 -40.99 -0.70 31.24
CA GLY A 386 -40.07 -0.99 32.35
C GLY A 386 -38.58 -0.77 32.05
N THR A 387 -38.21 -0.39 30.81
CA THR A 387 -36.81 -0.10 30.47
C THR A 387 -36.41 1.33 30.80
N ASP A 388 -35.17 1.51 31.29
CA ASP A 388 -34.57 2.82 31.56
C ASP A 388 -33.42 3.08 30.59
N GLN A 389 -33.73 3.81 29.52
CA GLN A 389 -32.78 4.12 28.46
C GLN A 389 -31.63 5.05 28.88
N LEU A 390 -31.85 5.93 29.87
CA LEU A 390 -30.92 7.01 30.19
C LEU A 390 -29.86 6.49 31.15
N THR A 391 -30.30 5.78 32.19
CA THR A 391 -29.38 5.09 33.10
C THR A 391 -28.60 4.02 32.36
N THR A 392 -29.23 3.27 31.43
CA THR A 392 -28.50 2.31 30.58
C THR A 392 -27.42 3.00 29.75
N ALA A 393 -27.75 4.14 29.12
CA ALA A 393 -26.79 4.93 28.35
C ALA A 393 -25.61 5.41 29.22
N GLN A 394 -25.86 5.90 30.43
CA GLN A 394 -24.81 6.32 31.38
C GLN A 394 -23.88 5.17 31.76
N LEU A 395 -24.43 3.98 32.03
CA LEU A 395 -23.63 2.80 32.35
C LEU A 395 -22.77 2.34 31.16
N MET A 396 -23.28 2.42 29.92
CA MET A 396 -22.49 2.11 28.73
C MET A 396 -21.35 3.10 28.52
N ILE A 397 -21.58 4.40 28.77
CA ILE A 397 -20.52 5.41 28.72
C ILE A 397 -19.45 5.14 29.77
N GLY A 398 -19.84 4.72 30.98
CA GLY A 398 -18.91 4.29 32.03
C GLY A 398 -18.07 3.10 31.58
N LEU A 399 -18.71 2.04 31.08
CA LEU A 399 -18.02 0.85 30.58
C LEU A 399 -17.04 1.16 29.44
N GLN A 400 -17.42 2.04 28.50
CA GLN A 400 -16.56 2.42 27.38
C GLN A 400 -15.22 3.04 27.82
N ARG A 401 -15.17 3.67 29.01
CA ARG A 401 -13.94 4.24 29.58
C ARG A 401 -13.06 3.21 30.26
N GLU A 402 -13.65 2.14 30.77
CA GLU A 402 -12.97 1.02 31.44
C GLU A 402 -12.49 -0.05 30.42
N ALA A 403 -13.18 -0.15 29.28
CA ALA A 403 -12.97 -1.19 28.29
C ALA A 403 -11.77 -0.92 27.38
N THR A 404 -11.05 -2.00 27.04
CA THR A 404 -10.00 -2.01 26.00
C THR A 404 -10.56 -2.27 24.60
N LYS A 405 -11.77 -2.85 24.52
CA LYS A 405 -12.49 -3.17 23.29
C LYS A 405 -13.59 -2.13 23.02
N PRO A 406 -13.93 -1.87 21.76
CA PRO A 406 -14.90 -0.84 21.40
C PRO A 406 -16.33 -1.30 21.66
N ILE A 407 -17.16 -0.38 22.17
CA ILE A 407 -18.60 -0.56 22.32
C ILE A 407 -19.30 0.33 21.27
N PHE A 408 -20.13 -0.30 20.45
CA PHE A 408 -20.99 0.39 19.49
C PHE A 408 -22.42 0.41 20.03
N LEU A 409 -23.07 1.57 19.99
CA LEU A 409 -24.35 1.80 20.66
C LEU A 409 -25.44 2.09 19.62
N SER A 410 -26.50 1.28 19.59
CA SER A 410 -27.64 1.45 18.69
C SER A 410 -28.95 1.50 19.47
N TRP A 411 -29.36 2.72 19.82
CA TRP A 411 -30.64 2.98 20.47
C TRP A 411 -31.70 3.19 19.39
N LEU A 412 -32.59 2.22 19.22
CA LEU A 412 -33.59 2.22 18.16
C LEU A 412 -34.78 3.12 18.50
N GLY A 413 -35.24 3.85 17.49
CA GLY A 413 -36.29 4.86 17.59
C GLY A 413 -35.76 6.28 17.52
N GLU A 414 -36.66 7.25 17.69
CA GLU A 414 -36.33 8.68 17.59
C GLU A 414 -36.63 9.43 18.89
N ALA A 415 -37.88 9.85 19.08
CA ALA A 415 -38.26 10.77 20.16
C ALA A 415 -37.91 10.24 21.56
N LYS A 416 -38.19 8.96 21.84
CA LYS A 416 -37.90 8.37 23.15
C LYS A 416 -36.40 8.40 23.46
N VAL A 417 -35.55 8.03 22.50
CA VAL A 417 -34.09 7.84 22.69
C VAL A 417 -33.22 9.06 22.38
N ALA A 418 -33.83 10.22 22.13
CA ALA A 418 -33.10 11.43 21.75
C ALA A 418 -32.11 11.87 22.84
N GLU A 419 -32.52 11.86 24.10
CA GLU A 419 -31.69 12.29 25.23
C GLU A 419 -30.47 11.38 25.43
N SER A 420 -30.65 10.05 25.34
CA SER A 420 -29.53 9.09 25.39
C SER A 420 -28.51 9.33 24.27
N ARG A 421 -28.97 9.66 23.05
CA ARG A 421 -28.09 9.96 21.91
C ARG A 421 -27.35 11.28 22.05
N GLU A 422 -27.97 12.30 22.64
CA GLU A 422 -27.29 13.54 22.97
C GLU A 422 -26.20 13.31 24.02
N LEU A 423 -26.48 12.46 25.01
CA LEU A 423 -25.50 12.05 26.02
C LEU A 423 -24.31 11.32 25.37
N PHE A 424 -24.55 10.38 24.46
CA PHE A 424 -23.49 9.71 23.70
C PHE A 424 -22.65 10.68 22.87
N SER A 425 -23.29 11.67 22.23
CA SER A 425 -22.60 12.71 21.46
C SER A 425 -21.67 13.55 22.34
N LYS A 426 -22.15 13.99 23.51
CA LYS A 426 -21.34 14.74 24.50
C LYS A 426 -20.18 13.91 25.04
N ALA A 427 -20.40 12.62 25.27
CA ALA A 427 -19.39 11.67 25.72
C ALA A 427 -18.45 11.17 24.60
N LYS A 428 -18.68 11.57 23.34
CA LYS A 428 -17.94 11.12 22.14
C LYS A 428 -17.97 9.59 21.94
N CYS A 429 -19.06 8.92 22.34
CA CYS A 429 -19.25 7.49 22.12
C CYS A 429 -19.72 7.20 20.69
N ALA A 430 -19.30 6.05 20.15
CA ALA A 430 -19.73 5.56 18.83
C ALA A 430 -21.18 5.08 18.89
N HIS A 431 -22.11 5.93 18.47
CA HIS A 431 -23.54 5.65 18.50
C HIS A 431 -24.18 5.83 17.13
N PHE A 432 -25.17 5.00 16.84
CA PHE A 432 -25.79 4.86 15.54
C PHE A 432 -27.31 4.79 15.68
N ARG A 433 -28.02 5.25 14.63
CA ARG A 433 -29.49 5.15 14.59
C ARG A 433 -29.97 3.74 14.21
N ALA A 434 -29.10 2.96 13.57
CA ALA A 434 -29.40 1.63 13.09
C ALA A 434 -28.16 0.73 13.26
N PRO A 435 -28.33 -0.57 13.57
CA PRO A 435 -27.22 -1.47 13.91
C PRO A 435 -26.32 -1.76 12.70
N GLU A 436 -26.85 -1.68 11.48
CA GLU A 436 -26.11 -1.96 10.24
C GLU A 436 -24.94 -0.98 10.05
N TYR A 437 -25.14 0.30 10.40
CA TYR A 437 -24.07 1.30 10.36
C TYR A 437 -22.98 1.02 11.40
N ALA A 438 -23.35 0.49 12.57
CA ALA A 438 -22.38 0.09 13.58
C ALA A 438 -21.53 -1.10 13.11
N ILE A 439 -22.18 -2.09 12.49
CA ILE A 439 -21.52 -3.27 11.91
C ILE A 439 -20.59 -2.86 10.77
N GLU A 440 -21.03 -1.94 9.91
CA GLU A 440 -20.22 -1.40 8.82
C GLU A 440 -18.96 -0.68 9.35
N VAL A 441 -19.09 0.13 10.40
CA VAL A 441 -17.94 0.77 11.05
C VAL A 441 -17.01 -0.27 11.69
N PHE A 442 -17.56 -1.29 12.36
CA PHE A 442 -16.77 -2.38 12.92
C PHE A 442 -15.98 -3.13 11.84
N ARG A 443 -16.63 -3.47 10.72
CA ARG A 443 -15.98 -4.06 9.53
C ARG A 443 -14.84 -3.19 9.02
N ASN A 444 -15.06 -1.88 8.92
CA ASN A 444 -14.04 -0.95 8.44
C ASN A 444 -12.84 -0.88 9.40
N LEU A 445 -13.07 -0.92 10.72
CA LEU A 445 -12.00 -1.00 11.72
C LEU A 445 -11.24 -2.33 11.63
N ALA A 446 -11.94 -3.46 11.44
CA ALA A 446 -11.33 -4.77 11.30
C ALA A 446 -10.47 -4.85 10.03
N ASN A 447 -10.97 -4.33 8.91
CA ASN A 447 -10.23 -4.21 7.65
C ASN A 447 -9.01 -3.30 7.82
N TYR A 448 -9.15 -2.15 8.50
CA TYR A 448 -8.02 -1.26 8.75
C TYR A 448 -6.93 -1.94 9.59
N HIS A 449 -7.30 -2.60 10.69
CA HIS A 449 -6.34 -3.38 11.51
C HIS A 449 -5.64 -4.46 10.69
N GLN A 450 -6.40 -5.16 9.86
CA GLN A 450 -5.87 -6.22 9.00
C GLN A 450 -4.95 -5.67 7.90
N ASN A 451 -5.23 -4.48 7.37
CA ASN A 451 -4.37 -3.79 6.42
C ASN A 451 -3.10 -3.28 7.11
N GLN A 452 -3.19 -2.80 8.34
CA GLN A 452 -2.01 -2.45 9.15
C GLN A 452 -1.11 -3.67 9.37
N LYS A 453 -1.67 -4.86 9.63
CA LYS A 453 -0.87 -6.10 9.67
C LYS A 453 -0.16 -6.38 8.33
N LEU A 454 -0.81 -6.13 7.19
CA LEU A 454 -0.20 -6.26 5.85
C LEU A 454 0.93 -5.27 5.61
N LEU A 455 0.77 -4.02 6.05
CA LEU A 455 1.77 -2.98 5.90
C LEU A 455 3.10 -3.39 6.56
N LEU A 456 3.00 -4.02 7.74
CA LEU A 456 4.12 -4.52 8.52
C LEU A 456 4.81 -5.74 7.89
N GLN A 457 4.14 -6.45 6.97
CA GLN A 457 4.74 -7.58 6.28
C GLN A 457 5.82 -7.07 5.32
N THR A 458 7.07 -7.12 5.76
CA THR A 458 8.19 -7.04 4.83
C THR A 458 8.45 -8.44 4.31
N PRO A 459 8.47 -8.64 2.99
CA PRO A 459 9.00 -9.87 2.47
C PRO A 459 10.47 -9.91 2.87
N GLY A 460 10.78 -10.78 3.83
CA GLY A 460 12.17 -11.09 4.13
C GLY A 460 12.87 -11.61 2.88
N PRO A 461 14.21 -11.71 2.89
CA PRO A 461 14.88 -12.54 1.91
C PRO A 461 14.22 -13.93 1.98
N LEU A 462 13.99 -14.55 0.83
CA LEU A 462 13.49 -15.93 0.74
C LEU A 462 14.55 -16.93 1.24
N GLU A 463 15.25 -16.66 2.35
CA GLU A 463 16.46 -17.36 2.79
C GLU A 463 16.54 -17.34 4.33
N GLY A 464 16.87 -18.44 5.01
CA GLY A 464 17.99 -19.33 4.66
C GLY A 464 17.74 -20.83 4.80
N ARG A 465 16.91 -21.41 3.93
CA ARG A 465 16.78 -22.88 3.77
C ARG A 465 16.54 -23.36 2.33
N ARG A 466 16.67 -22.50 1.31
CA ARG A 466 16.18 -22.82 -0.05
C ARG A 466 17.24 -22.51 -1.11
N ASP A 467 17.29 -23.35 -2.15
CA ASP A 467 18.20 -23.18 -3.28
C ASP A 467 17.87 -21.90 -4.07
N ALA A 468 18.90 -21.17 -4.50
CA ALA A 468 18.73 -19.99 -5.33
C ALA A 468 18.10 -20.36 -6.69
N PRO A 469 17.24 -19.50 -7.28
CA PRO A 469 16.73 -19.73 -8.62
C PRO A 469 17.82 -19.52 -9.67
N ASP A 470 17.73 -20.26 -10.78
CA ASP A 470 18.57 -20.05 -11.96
C ASP A 470 17.96 -18.99 -12.89
N VAL A 471 18.08 -17.73 -12.46
CA VAL A 471 17.59 -16.58 -13.22
C VAL A 471 18.27 -16.48 -14.60
N SER A 472 19.51 -16.98 -14.72
CA SER A 472 20.29 -16.87 -15.96
C SER A 472 19.70 -17.74 -17.08
N THR A 473 19.38 -18.99 -16.77
CA THR A 473 18.72 -19.91 -17.70
C THR A 473 17.34 -19.41 -18.09
N ALA A 474 16.54 -18.96 -17.12
CA ALA A 474 15.21 -18.41 -17.41
C ALA A 474 15.27 -17.21 -18.36
N ARG A 475 16.23 -16.29 -18.17
CA ARG A 475 16.44 -15.15 -19.07
C ARG A 475 16.89 -15.57 -20.46
N ALA A 476 17.75 -16.57 -20.58
CA ALA A 476 18.20 -17.07 -21.87
C ALA A 476 17.02 -17.59 -22.71
N VAL A 477 16.10 -18.36 -22.10
CA VAL A 477 14.88 -18.86 -22.76
C VAL A 477 14.00 -17.70 -23.24
N ILE A 478 13.75 -16.72 -22.38
CA ILE A 478 12.91 -15.55 -22.72
C ILE A 478 13.54 -14.71 -23.84
N ASN A 479 14.85 -14.46 -23.76
CA ASN A 479 15.56 -13.65 -24.74
C ASN A 479 15.58 -14.33 -26.12
N LEU A 480 15.70 -15.66 -26.17
CA LEU A 480 15.61 -16.42 -27.42
C LEU A 480 14.23 -16.25 -28.07
N ALA A 481 13.16 -16.38 -27.28
CA ALA A 481 11.80 -16.19 -27.79
C ALA A 481 11.55 -14.76 -28.30
N LEU A 482 12.02 -13.75 -27.57
CA LEU A 482 11.92 -12.35 -27.99
C LEU A 482 12.75 -12.07 -29.26
N ALA A 483 13.94 -12.68 -29.39
CA ALA A 483 14.77 -12.56 -30.59
C ALA A 483 14.10 -13.18 -31.83
N ASP A 484 13.30 -14.23 -31.65
CA ASP A 484 12.45 -14.83 -32.69
C ASP A 484 11.18 -14.00 -33.01
N GLY A 485 10.99 -12.84 -32.34
CA GLY A 485 9.79 -12.02 -32.48
C GLY A 485 8.54 -12.61 -31.82
N ARG A 486 8.69 -13.58 -30.92
CA ARG A 486 7.58 -14.24 -30.23
C ARG A 486 7.29 -13.56 -28.89
N ALA A 487 6.01 -13.31 -28.63
CA ALA A 487 5.52 -12.78 -27.35
C ALA A 487 4.99 -13.87 -26.41
N VAL A 488 4.90 -15.12 -26.87
CA VAL A 488 4.35 -16.25 -26.12
C VAL A 488 5.38 -17.38 -26.12
N LEU A 489 5.70 -17.90 -24.93
CA LEU A 489 6.56 -19.07 -24.78
C LEU A 489 5.77 -20.36 -25.06
N SER A 490 6.43 -21.37 -25.64
CA SER A 490 5.83 -22.71 -25.77
C SER A 490 5.58 -23.34 -24.39
N GLU A 491 4.81 -24.44 -24.33
CA GLU A 491 4.60 -25.14 -23.06
C GLU A 491 5.93 -25.67 -22.49
N TYR A 492 6.82 -26.12 -23.37
CA TYR A 492 8.16 -26.57 -22.98
C TYR A 492 9.01 -25.43 -22.40
N GLU A 493 9.10 -24.30 -23.08
CA GLU A 493 9.84 -23.10 -22.63
C GLU A 493 9.25 -22.56 -21.32
N SER A 494 7.92 -22.49 -21.20
CA SER A 494 7.23 -22.04 -20.00
C SER A 494 7.57 -22.92 -18.79
N LYS A 495 7.58 -24.24 -18.96
CA LYS A 495 7.96 -25.18 -17.89
C LYS A 495 9.45 -25.13 -17.54
N GLN A 496 10.33 -24.85 -18.51
CA GLN A 496 11.76 -24.61 -18.23
C GLN A 496 11.95 -23.37 -17.35
N VAL A 497 11.26 -22.27 -17.65
CA VAL A 497 11.30 -21.06 -16.82
C VAL A 497 10.77 -21.34 -15.41
N LEU A 498 9.66 -22.06 -15.27
CA LEU A 498 9.13 -22.47 -13.97
C LEU A 498 10.10 -23.36 -13.18
N ALA A 499 10.71 -24.35 -13.83
CA ALA A 499 11.68 -25.25 -13.22
C ALA A 499 12.95 -24.51 -12.75
N ALA A 500 13.40 -23.48 -13.48
CA ALA A 500 14.52 -22.63 -13.07
C ALA A 500 14.25 -21.87 -11.75
N PHE A 501 12.98 -21.64 -11.42
CA PHE A 501 12.53 -21.08 -10.13
C PHE A 501 12.05 -22.16 -9.16
N HIS A 502 12.40 -23.44 -9.38
CA HIS A 502 12.04 -24.56 -8.51
C HIS A 502 10.52 -24.77 -8.35
N VAL A 503 9.71 -24.36 -9.32
CA VAL A 503 8.28 -24.71 -9.38
C VAL A 503 8.17 -26.13 -9.95
N PRO A 504 7.55 -27.10 -9.23
CA PRO A 504 7.47 -28.47 -9.71
C PRO A 504 6.60 -28.56 -10.97
N VAL A 505 7.17 -29.04 -12.07
CA VAL A 505 6.48 -29.26 -13.34
C VAL A 505 6.48 -30.74 -13.71
N ASN A 506 5.47 -31.19 -14.43
CA ASN A 506 5.47 -32.56 -14.97
C ASN A 506 6.46 -32.69 -16.14
N GLN A 507 6.99 -33.91 -16.30
CA GLN A 507 7.87 -34.23 -17.42
C GLN A 507 7.15 -33.99 -18.75
N ILE A 508 7.83 -33.32 -19.67
CA ILE A 508 7.32 -33.00 -21.00
C ILE A 508 8.37 -33.39 -22.04
N LEU A 509 7.97 -34.18 -23.03
CA LEU A 509 8.77 -34.52 -24.19
C LEU A 509 8.00 -34.11 -25.45
N LEU A 510 8.64 -33.37 -26.36
CA LEU A 510 8.04 -32.96 -27.62
C LEU A 510 8.28 -34.04 -28.69
N ALA A 511 7.22 -34.42 -29.40
CA ALA A 511 7.27 -35.32 -30.54
C ALA A 511 6.69 -34.66 -31.79
N ARG A 512 7.43 -34.69 -32.89
CA ARG A 512 7.01 -34.16 -34.20
C ARG A 512 6.40 -35.22 -35.10
N THR A 513 6.64 -36.49 -34.80
CA THR A 513 6.11 -37.64 -35.52
C THR A 513 5.45 -38.64 -34.56
N GLU A 514 4.60 -39.51 -35.10
CA GLU A 514 3.99 -40.59 -34.32
C GLU A 514 5.04 -41.52 -33.70
N ASP A 515 6.09 -41.87 -34.44
CA ASP A 515 7.15 -42.77 -33.96
C ASP A 515 7.97 -42.12 -32.83
N GLU A 516 8.23 -40.81 -32.92
CA GLU A 516 8.81 -40.05 -31.81
C GLU A 516 7.89 -40.07 -30.59
N ALA A 517 6.58 -39.91 -30.78
CA ALA A 517 5.62 -39.89 -29.68
C ALA A 517 5.55 -41.25 -28.96
N VAL A 518 5.63 -42.36 -29.70
CA VAL A 518 5.74 -43.71 -29.15
C VAL A 518 7.05 -43.88 -28.37
N ALA A 519 8.18 -43.43 -28.92
CA ALA A 519 9.46 -43.50 -28.23
C ALA A 519 9.48 -42.66 -26.94
N CYS A 520 8.85 -41.49 -26.95
CA CYS A 520 8.65 -40.66 -25.76
C CYS A 520 7.76 -41.35 -24.72
N ALA A 521 6.64 -41.94 -25.13
CA ALA A 521 5.75 -42.67 -24.22
C ALA A 521 6.41 -43.91 -23.62
N ALA A 522 7.26 -44.61 -24.38
CA ALA A 522 8.05 -45.73 -23.87
C ALA A 522 9.05 -45.29 -22.78
N LYS A 523 9.64 -44.09 -22.91
CA LYS A 523 10.53 -43.51 -21.88
C LYS A 523 9.78 -43.05 -20.63
N ILE A 524 8.58 -42.49 -20.79
CA ILE A 524 7.77 -41.95 -19.69
C ILE A 524 7.03 -43.08 -18.94
N GLY A 525 6.54 -44.08 -19.67
CA GLY A 525 5.63 -45.11 -19.19
C GLY A 525 4.15 -44.73 -19.31
N TYR A 526 3.30 -45.70 -19.66
CA TYR A 526 1.85 -45.53 -19.75
C TYR A 526 1.18 -45.56 -18.35
N PRO A 527 0.04 -44.88 -18.14
CA PRO A 527 -0.69 -44.06 -19.11
C PRO A 527 -0.08 -42.67 -19.36
N VAL A 528 -0.20 -42.18 -20.59
CA VAL A 528 0.28 -40.86 -21.03
C VAL A 528 -0.88 -39.95 -21.48
N VAL A 529 -0.56 -38.67 -21.61
CA VAL A 529 -1.40 -37.62 -22.17
C VAL A 529 -0.68 -37.04 -23.38
N LEU A 530 -1.44 -36.80 -24.46
CA LEU A 530 -0.97 -36.05 -25.61
C LEU A 530 -1.62 -34.67 -25.60
N LYS A 531 -0.82 -33.61 -25.75
CA LYS A 531 -1.32 -32.24 -25.94
C LYS A 531 -0.64 -31.57 -27.12
N ILE A 532 -1.42 -30.90 -27.96
CA ILE A 532 -0.90 -30.06 -29.05
C ILE A 532 0.05 -28.99 -28.50
N ASP A 533 1.21 -28.84 -29.13
CA ASP A 533 2.15 -27.76 -28.85
C ASP A 533 2.20 -26.83 -30.07
N SER A 534 1.62 -25.64 -29.90
CA SER A 534 1.47 -24.64 -30.95
C SER A 534 1.41 -23.24 -30.33
N PRO A 535 2.21 -22.30 -30.84
CA PRO A 535 2.20 -20.91 -30.39
C PRO A 535 0.94 -20.16 -30.82
N ASP A 536 0.24 -20.64 -31.86
CA ASP A 536 -0.95 -20.01 -32.42
C ASP A 536 -2.26 -20.54 -31.80
N ILE A 537 -2.17 -21.58 -30.94
CA ILE A 537 -3.33 -22.21 -30.30
C ILE A 537 -3.29 -21.94 -28.80
N PHE A 538 -4.10 -20.97 -28.39
CA PHE A 538 -4.19 -20.56 -26.99
C PHE A 538 -4.99 -21.55 -26.15
N TYR A 539 -6.18 -21.96 -26.55
CA TYR A 539 -6.97 -22.92 -25.77
C TYR A 539 -6.94 -24.29 -26.45
N LYS A 540 -6.14 -25.21 -25.90
CA LYS A 540 -5.92 -26.54 -26.49
C LYS A 540 -7.22 -27.33 -26.59
N SER A 541 -8.12 -27.16 -25.62
CA SER A 541 -9.44 -27.80 -25.59
C SER A 541 -10.35 -27.33 -26.74
N ASP A 542 -10.22 -26.08 -27.19
CA ASP A 542 -11.08 -25.50 -28.26
C ASP A 542 -10.86 -26.17 -29.62
N VAL A 543 -9.67 -26.73 -29.83
CA VAL A 543 -9.34 -27.48 -31.05
C VAL A 543 -9.36 -28.99 -30.83
N GLY A 544 -9.81 -29.47 -29.67
CA GLY A 544 -9.73 -30.89 -29.29
C GLY A 544 -8.28 -31.40 -29.26
N GLY A 545 -7.34 -30.54 -28.89
CA GLY A 545 -5.91 -30.77 -28.91
C GLY A 545 -5.35 -31.45 -27.66
N VAL A 546 -6.21 -32.04 -26.82
CA VAL A 546 -5.81 -32.78 -25.62
C VAL A 546 -6.47 -34.15 -25.66
N GLU A 547 -5.67 -35.22 -25.56
CA GLU A 547 -6.13 -36.59 -25.42
C GLU A 547 -5.58 -37.20 -24.13
N LEU A 548 -6.49 -37.64 -23.26
CA LEU A 548 -6.19 -38.13 -21.92
C LEU A 548 -6.27 -39.66 -21.87
N ASN A 549 -5.61 -40.26 -20.89
CA ASN A 549 -5.72 -41.69 -20.59
C ASN A 549 -5.32 -42.64 -21.74
N ILE A 550 -4.22 -42.33 -22.41
CA ILE A 550 -3.66 -43.21 -23.43
C ILE A 550 -2.89 -44.31 -22.70
N THR A 551 -3.29 -45.57 -22.85
CA THR A 551 -2.77 -46.70 -22.08
C THR A 551 -1.85 -47.62 -22.88
N ASN A 552 -1.77 -47.46 -24.19
CA ASN A 552 -1.01 -48.33 -25.09
C ASN A 552 -0.65 -47.59 -26.40
N GLU A 553 0.24 -48.20 -27.18
CA GLU A 553 0.78 -47.64 -28.44
C GLU A 553 -0.31 -47.44 -29.52
N ALA A 554 -1.21 -48.40 -29.71
CA ALA A 554 -2.22 -48.32 -30.76
C ALA A 554 -3.17 -47.12 -30.54
N THR A 555 -3.58 -46.91 -29.29
CA THR A 555 -4.36 -45.74 -28.89
C THR A 555 -3.56 -44.44 -29.04
N LEU A 556 -2.25 -44.47 -28.76
CA LEU A 556 -1.38 -43.30 -28.89
C LEU A 556 -1.29 -42.81 -30.34
N ARG A 557 -1.04 -43.70 -31.29
CA ARG A 557 -0.94 -43.36 -32.72
C ARG A 557 -2.25 -42.78 -33.24
N THR A 558 -3.36 -43.41 -32.88
CA THR A 558 -4.70 -42.93 -33.23
C THR A 558 -4.97 -41.52 -32.66
N ALA A 559 -4.63 -41.30 -31.39
CA ALA A 559 -4.79 -40.01 -30.73
C ALA A 559 -3.90 -38.92 -31.34
N PHE A 560 -2.66 -39.24 -31.69
CA PHE A 560 -1.71 -38.32 -32.33
C PHE A 560 -2.25 -37.82 -33.68
N ALA A 561 -2.65 -38.74 -34.55
CA ALA A 561 -3.24 -38.41 -35.85
C ALA A 561 -4.54 -37.58 -35.69
N GLY A 562 -5.42 -37.99 -34.77
CA GLY A 562 -6.69 -37.31 -34.51
C GLY A 562 -6.52 -35.87 -33.99
N ILE A 563 -5.53 -35.61 -33.11
CA ILE A 563 -5.22 -34.26 -32.64
C ILE A 563 -4.79 -33.37 -33.82
N LEU A 564 -3.88 -33.85 -34.68
CA LEU A 564 -3.39 -33.07 -35.82
C LEU A 564 -4.50 -32.77 -36.83
N GLU A 565 -5.35 -33.75 -37.13
CA GLU A 565 -6.46 -33.59 -38.06
C GLU A 565 -7.48 -32.56 -37.55
N ARG A 566 -7.93 -32.69 -36.30
CA ARG A 566 -8.86 -31.72 -35.69
C ARG A 566 -8.27 -30.33 -35.63
N THR A 567 -6.99 -30.23 -35.27
CA THR A 567 -6.29 -28.95 -35.17
C THR A 567 -6.21 -28.25 -36.53
N ARG A 568 -5.78 -28.96 -37.58
CA ARG A 568 -5.70 -28.42 -38.95
C ARG A 568 -7.06 -28.08 -39.54
N THR A 569 -8.11 -28.78 -39.13
CA THR A 569 -9.49 -28.49 -39.55
C THR A 569 -10.00 -27.20 -38.89
N SER A 570 -9.81 -27.07 -37.57
CA SER A 570 -10.31 -25.92 -36.80
C SER A 570 -9.46 -24.66 -37.00
N ARG A 571 -8.15 -24.81 -37.21
CA ARG A 571 -7.17 -23.73 -37.38
C ARG A 571 -6.15 -24.09 -38.48
N PRO A 572 -6.50 -23.93 -39.77
CA PRO A 572 -5.64 -24.34 -40.90
C PRO A 572 -4.29 -23.62 -40.95
N ASP A 573 -4.27 -22.35 -40.54
CA ASP A 573 -3.09 -21.48 -40.62
C ASP A 573 -2.20 -21.54 -39.36
N ALA A 574 -2.57 -22.34 -38.35
CA ALA A 574 -1.81 -22.44 -37.12
C ALA A 574 -0.50 -23.21 -37.32
N ARG A 575 0.61 -22.63 -36.87
CA ARG A 575 1.90 -23.31 -36.76
C ARG A 575 1.82 -24.37 -35.66
N ILE A 576 2.10 -25.62 -36.01
CA ILE A 576 2.16 -26.73 -35.06
C ILE A 576 3.62 -27.14 -34.91
N ASP A 577 4.18 -26.95 -33.71
CA ASP A 577 5.58 -27.30 -33.42
C ASP A 577 5.71 -28.80 -33.09
N GLY A 578 4.63 -29.44 -32.63
CA GLY A 578 4.51 -30.88 -32.42
C GLY A 578 3.37 -31.25 -31.46
N ILE A 579 3.47 -32.44 -30.87
CA ILE A 579 2.60 -32.90 -29.78
C ILE A 579 3.48 -33.23 -28.59
N SER A 580 3.14 -32.68 -27.43
CA SER A 580 3.78 -33.00 -26.17
C SER A 580 3.25 -34.31 -25.59
N VAL A 581 4.16 -35.19 -25.21
CA VAL A 581 3.89 -36.45 -24.50
C VAL A 581 4.22 -36.25 -23.03
N GLN A 582 3.24 -36.50 -22.16
CA GLN A 582 3.34 -36.22 -20.73
C GLN A 582 2.79 -37.40 -19.91
N PRO A 583 3.30 -37.68 -18.69
CA PRO A 583 2.75 -38.72 -17.84
C PRO A 583 1.33 -38.34 -17.38
N MET A 584 0.38 -39.29 -17.45
CA MET A 584 -0.95 -39.08 -16.90
C MET A 584 -0.91 -39.23 -15.37
N ARG A 585 -0.94 -38.11 -14.65
CA ARG A 585 -1.00 -38.11 -13.18
C ARG A 585 -2.45 -38.29 -12.71
N ARG A 586 -2.81 -39.53 -12.37
CA ARG A 586 -4.09 -39.83 -11.70
C ARG A 586 -3.89 -39.79 -10.19
N ARG A 587 -4.29 -38.69 -9.56
CA ARG A 587 -4.25 -38.50 -8.11
C ARG A 587 -5.69 -38.43 -7.60
N ARG A 588 -6.15 -39.49 -6.92
CA ARG A 588 -7.56 -39.68 -6.52
C ARG A 588 -8.13 -38.53 -5.69
N PHE A 589 -7.28 -37.88 -4.90
CA PHE A 589 -7.64 -36.77 -4.01
C PHE A 589 -6.99 -35.44 -4.42
N ALA A 590 -6.61 -35.31 -5.70
CA ALA A 590 -6.09 -34.06 -6.25
C ALA A 590 -7.12 -32.93 -6.17
N ARG A 591 -6.66 -31.76 -5.74
CA ARG A 591 -7.38 -30.49 -5.83
C ARG A 591 -6.76 -29.69 -6.96
N GLU A 592 -7.58 -29.23 -7.90
CA GLU A 592 -7.13 -28.33 -8.96
C GLU A 592 -7.18 -26.89 -8.43
N THR A 593 -6.03 -26.24 -8.45
CA THR A 593 -5.85 -24.82 -8.13
C THR A 593 -5.27 -24.10 -9.35
N MET A 594 -5.25 -22.77 -9.33
CA MET A 594 -4.54 -21.98 -10.33
C MET A 594 -3.65 -20.94 -9.67
N VAL A 595 -2.54 -20.64 -10.34
CA VAL A 595 -1.67 -19.50 -10.01
C VAL A 595 -1.48 -18.69 -11.28
N GLY A 596 -1.84 -17.41 -11.20
CA GLY A 596 -1.76 -16.49 -12.31
C GLY A 596 -0.89 -15.28 -11.99
N VAL A 597 -0.34 -14.67 -13.04
CA VAL A 597 0.27 -13.35 -13.00
C VAL A 597 -0.30 -12.55 -14.16
N MET A 598 -0.63 -11.30 -13.89
CA MET A 598 -0.83 -10.30 -14.94
C MET A 598 0.00 -9.06 -14.63
N HIS A 599 0.07 -8.15 -15.60
CA HIS A 599 0.72 -6.87 -15.44
C HIS A 599 -0.31 -5.75 -15.55
N ASP A 600 -0.66 -5.16 -14.42
CA ASP A 600 -1.46 -3.94 -14.36
C ASP A 600 -0.67 -2.75 -14.90
N VAL A 601 -1.36 -1.82 -15.55
CA VAL A 601 -0.73 -0.65 -16.18
C VAL A 601 -0.17 0.31 -15.13
N GLN A 602 -0.80 0.42 -13.97
CA GLN A 602 -0.40 1.31 -12.89
C GLN A 602 0.55 0.60 -11.92
N PHE A 603 0.16 -0.53 -11.36
CA PHE A 603 0.86 -1.18 -10.25
C PHE A 603 1.87 -2.25 -10.65
N GLY A 604 1.92 -2.63 -11.93
CA GLY A 604 2.84 -3.65 -12.42
C GLY A 604 2.35 -5.07 -12.17
N PRO A 605 3.23 -6.04 -11.84
CA PRO A 605 2.84 -7.43 -11.71
C PRO A 605 1.87 -7.64 -10.53
N VAL A 606 0.85 -8.47 -10.74
CA VAL A 606 -0.14 -8.89 -9.74
C VAL A 606 -0.29 -10.39 -9.80
N ILE A 607 -0.23 -11.04 -8.63
CA ILE A 607 -0.35 -12.50 -8.51
C ILE A 607 -1.78 -12.85 -8.08
N THR A 608 -2.35 -13.86 -8.72
CA THR A 608 -3.67 -14.40 -8.42
C THR A 608 -3.58 -15.86 -8.01
N PHE A 609 -4.38 -16.26 -7.02
CA PHE A 609 -4.56 -17.67 -6.62
C PHE A 609 -6.04 -17.99 -6.46
N GLY A 610 -6.44 -19.19 -6.85
CA GLY A 610 -7.83 -19.62 -6.77
C GLY A 610 -8.05 -21.09 -7.07
N ALA A 611 -9.32 -21.49 -7.15
CA ALA A 611 -9.69 -22.78 -7.72
C ALA A 611 -9.15 -22.90 -9.16
N GLY A 612 -8.80 -24.10 -9.61
CA GLY A 612 -8.32 -24.37 -10.98
C GLY A 612 -9.39 -24.96 -11.89
N GLY A 613 -9.06 -25.12 -13.16
CA GLY A 613 -9.94 -25.70 -14.18
C GLY A 613 -10.92 -24.71 -14.81
N ILE A 614 -11.93 -25.23 -15.51
CA ILE A 614 -12.89 -24.42 -16.29
C ILE A 614 -13.96 -23.72 -15.43
N ALA A 615 -14.20 -24.18 -14.20
CA ALA A 615 -15.28 -23.68 -13.34
C ALA A 615 -14.97 -22.32 -12.66
N VAL A 616 -13.73 -21.85 -12.79
CA VAL A 616 -13.20 -20.66 -12.09
C VAL A 616 -13.87 -19.38 -12.55
N GLU A 617 -14.18 -19.27 -13.84
CA GLU A 617 -14.83 -18.10 -14.46
C GLU A 617 -16.21 -17.82 -13.85
N VAL A 618 -16.91 -18.86 -13.41
CA VAL A 618 -18.26 -18.75 -12.85
C VAL A 618 -18.24 -18.59 -11.32
N MET A 619 -17.29 -19.23 -10.63
CA MET A 619 -17.28 -19.26 -9.17
C MET A 619 -16.65 -18.03 -8.51
N ASN A 620 -15.86 -17.26 -9.27
CA ASN A 620 -15.10 -16.08 -8.81
C ASN A 620 -14.30 -16.33 -7.51
N ASP A 621 -13.78 -17.55 -7.36
CA ASP A 621 -13.04 -17.98 -6.18
C ASP A 621 -11.55 -17.67 -6.34
N ARG A 622 -11.20 -16.41 -6.05
CA ARG A 622 -9.84 -15.91 -6.23
C ARG A 622 -9.40 -14.95 -5.14
N ALA A 623 -8.09 -14.87 -4.95
CA ALA A 623 -7.44 -13.87 -4.14
C ALA A 623 -6.27 -13.26 -4.93
N LEU A 624 -6.02 -11.97 -4.71
CA LEU A 624 -4.99 -11.21 -5.39
C LEU A 624 -3.98 -10.65 -4.39
N ALA A 625 -2.73 -10.54 -4.82
CA ALA A 625 -1.69 -9.88 -4.06
C ALA A 625 -0.64 -9.24 -4.98
N LEU A 626 -0.09 -8.10 -4.55
CA LEU A 626 1.07 -7.51 -5.19
C LEU A 626 2.35 -8.18 -4.66
N PRO A 627 3.27 -8.61 -5.54
CA PRO A 627 4.60 -9.03 -5.13
C PRO A 627 5.37 -7.83 -4.55
N PRO A 628 6.36 -8.08 -3.67
CA PRO A 628 6.84 -9.40 -3.25
C PRO A 628 5.97 -10.02 -2.14
N LEU A 629 5.79 -11.35 -2.22
CA LEU A 629 5.05 -12.15 -1.26
C LEU A 629 5.96 -12.74 -0.17
N ASN A 630 5.37 -13.03 0.98
CA ASN A 630 5.98 -13.77 2.09
C ASN A 630 5.00 -14.85 2.60
N ASP A 631 5.43 -15.70 3.53
CA ASP A 631 4.59 -16.80 4.02
C ASP A 631 3.24 -16.33 4.58
N TYR A 632 3.20 -15.18 5.26
CA TYR A 632 1.96 -14.61 5.77
C TYR A 632 1.00 -14.21 4.63
N LEU A 633 1.51 -13.49 3.63
CA LEU A 633 0.73 -13.04 2.47
C LEU A 633 0.21 -14.22 1.66
N VAL A 634 1.04 -15.24 1.46
CA VAL A 634 0.71 -16.46 0.73
C VAL A 634 -0.38 -17.24 1.46
N ASN A 635 -0.19 -17.53 2.75
CA ASN A 635 -1.19 -18.24 3.52
C ASN A 635 -2.52 -17.50 3.56
N ARG A 636 -2.48 -16.18 3.74
CA ARG A 636 -3.69 -15.35 3.68
C ARG A 636 -4.35 -15.40 2.31
N MET A 637 -3.58 -15.36 1.23
CA MET A 637 -4.11 -15.45 -0.13
C MET A 637 -4.85 -16.78 -0.31
N ILE A 638 -4.28 -17.89 0.18
CA ILE A 638 -4.93 -19.21 0.19
C ILE A 638 -6.21 -19.19 1.04
N ASP A 639 -6.15 -18.71 2.28
CA ASP A 639 -7.29 -18.76 3.24
C ASP A 639 -8.48 -17.91 2.83
N ARG A 640 -8.27 -16.87 2.00
CA ARG A 640 -9.35 -16.03 1.48
C ARG A 640 -10.17 -16.71 0.39
N THR A 641 -9.65 -17.77 -0.22
CA THR A 641 -10.36 -18.54 -1.24
C THR A 641 -11.25 -19.61 -0.61
N ARG A 642 -12.34 -19.96 -1.29
CA ARG A 642 -13.23 -21.08 -0.96
C ARG A 642 -12.48 -22.40 -1.13
N ILE A 643 -11.63 -22.54 -2.17
CA ILE A 643 -10.78 -23.71 -2.37
C ILE A 643 -9.81 -23.90 -1.20
N GLY A 644 -9.34 -22.82 -0.57
CA GLY A 644 -8.52 -22.86 0.64
C GLY A 644 -9.14 -23.68 1.77
N LYS A 645 -10.48 -23.62 1.92
CA LYS A 645 -11.23 -24.42 2.91
C LYS A 645 -11.26 -25.92 2.57
N LEU A 646 -11.04 -26.29 1.31
CA LEU A 646 -10.99 -27.68 0.81
C LEU A 646 -9.58 -28.27 0.75
N LEU A 647 -8.55 -27.45 0.98
CA LEU A 647 -7.15 -27.90 1.04
C LEU A 647 -6.83 -28.68 2.33
N GLY A 648 -7.58 -28.43 3.41
CA GLY A 648 -7.51 -29.22 4.64
C GLY A 648 -8.08 -30.64 4.48
N ALA A 649 -8.13 -31.37 5.60
CA ALA A 649 -8.84 -32.64 5.65
C ALA A 649 -10.34 -32.39 5.41
N PHE A 650 -10.90 -33.04 4.40
CA PHE A 650 -12.31 -32.87 4.04
C PHE A 650 -12.94 -34.22 3.72
N LYS A 651 -13.87 -34.65 4.58
CA LYS A 651 -14.49 -35.99 4.50
C LYS A 651 -13.41 -37.09 4.43
N ASN A 652 -13.33 -37.81 3.31
CA ASN A 652 -12.37 -38.90 3.09
C ASN A 652 -11.09 -38.44 2.36
N MET A 653 -10.93 -37.14 2.09
CA MET A 653 -9.76 -36.60 1.40
C MET A 653 -8.69 -36.16 2.42
N PRO A 654 -7.44 -36.65 2.32
CA PRO A 654 -6.35 -36.20 3.18
C PRO A 654 -6.01 -34.74 2.89
N PRO A 655 -5.44 -33.97 3.83
CA PRO A 655 -5.00 -32.61 3.57
C PRO A 655 -3.94 -32.57 2.45
N VAL A 656 -3.90 -31.50 1.67
CA VAL A 656 -2.85 -31.28 0.67
C VAL A 656 -1.55 -30.84 1.34
N ASP A 657 -0.42 -30.99 0.64
CA ASP A 657 0.85 -30.36 1.04
C ASP A 657 0.76 -28.83 0.85
N ARG A 658 0.25 -28.17 1.89
CA ARG A 658 0.06 -26.73 1.93
C ARG A 658 1.37 -25.96 1.93
N ASP A 659 2.43 -26.52 2.49
CA ASP A 659 3.74 -25.87 2.55
C ASP A 659 4.39 -25.82 1.17
N GLN A 660 4.31 -26.91 0.40
CA GLN A 660 4.79 -26.91 -0.98
C GLN A 660 3.95 -25.99 -1.88
N LEU A 661 2.63 -25.91 -1.66
CA LEU A 661 1.77 -24.95 -2.37
C LEU A 661 2.18 -23.50 -2.07
N ALA A 662 2.44 -23.20 -0.80
CA ALA A 662 2.94 -21.90 -0.40
C ALA A 662 4.30 -21.60 -1.05
N GLN A 663 5.17 -22.59 -1.14
CA GLN A 663 6.48 -22.46 -1.80
C GLN A 663 6.35 -22.14 -3.29
N VAL A 664 5.41 -22.76 -4.02
CA VAL A 664 5.12 -22.42 -5.42
C VAL A 664 4.74 -20.94 -5.57
N LEU A 665 3.85 -20.42 -4.72
CA LEU A 665 3.44 -19.01 -4.74
C LEU A 665 4.60 -18.05 -4.46
N LEU A 666 5.49 -18.41 -3.53
CA LEU A 666 6.70 -17.63 -3.25
C LEU A 666 7.67 -17.64 -4.44
N ARG A 667 7.85 -18.78 -5.10
CA ARG A 667 8.70 -18.90 -6.30
C ARG A 667 8.14 -18.14 -7.49
N VAL A 668 6.83 -18.14 -7.68
CA VAL A 668 6.17 -17.28 -8.67
C VAL A 668 6.37 -15.81 -8.34
N SER A 669 6.30 -15.43 -7.06
CA SER A 669 6.63 -14.06 -6.63
C SER A 669 8.08 -13.68 -6.93
N GLU A 670 9.03 -14.59 -6.71
CA GLU A 670 10.45 -14.37 -7.02
C GLU A 670 10.68 -14.23 -8.53
N LEU A 671 10.02 -15.07 -9.33
CA LEU A 671 10.05 -15.07 -10.79
C LEU A 671 9.66 -13.71 -11.37
N VAL A 672 8.51 -13.16 -10.95
CA VAL A 672 8.03 -11.86 -11.48
C VAL A 672 8.84 -10.67 -10.97
N CYS A 673 9.50 -10.81 -9.81
CA CYS A 673 10.43 -9.80 -9.33
C CYS A 673 11.70 -9.76 -10.19
N GLU A 674 12.29 -10.91 -10.51
CA GLU A 674 13.58 -11.01 -11.21
C GLU A 674 13.47 -10.92 -12.75
N LEU A 675 12.29 -11.19 -13.32
CA LEU A 675 12.04 -11.24 -14.75
C LEU A 675 10.99 -10.18 -15.17
N PRO A 676 11.38 -8.90 -15.36
CA PRO A 676 10.47 -7.84 -15.82
C PRO A 676 9.87 -8.09 -17.22
N GLN A 677 10.45 -9.01 -17.99
CA GLN A 677 9.95 -9.40 -19.30
C GLN A 677 8.64 -10.18 -19.21
N VAL A 678 8.39 -10.88 -18.09
CA VAL A 678 7.17 -11.66 -17.90
C VAL A 678 5.99 -10.71 -17.67
N ARG A 679 5.03 -10.73 -18.60
CA ARG A 679 3.82 -9.89 -18.54
C ARG A 679 2.62 -10.65 -18.01
N GLU A 680 2.49 -11.90 -18.41
CA GLU A 680 1.43 -12.78 -17.94
C GLU A 680 2.00 -14.17 -17.67
N LEU A 681 1.46 -14.84 -16.65
CA LEU A 681 1.73 -16.26 -16.34
C LEU A 681 0.39 -16.90 -15.98
N ASP A 682 0.15 -18.10 -16.48
CA ASP A 682 -1.01 -18.90 -16.11
C ASP A 682 -0.56 -20.33 -15.85
N ILE A 683 -0.63 -20.76 -14.59
CA ILE A 683 -0.40 -22.13 -14.16
C ILE A 683 -1.76 -22.74 -13.85
N ASN A 684 -2.38 -23.37 -14.85
CA ASN A 684 -3.73 -23.91 -14.74
C ASN A 684 -3.89 -25.20 -15.59
N PRO A 685 -4.07 -26.38 -14.97
CA PRO A 685 -4.19 -26.60 -13.53
C PRO A 685 -2.85 -26.76 -12.81
N LEU A 686 -2.78 -26.17 -11.61
CA LEU A 686 -1.83 -26.51 -10.56
C LEU A 686 -2.48 -27.54 -9.62
N VAL A 687 -2.02 -28.78 -9.65
CA VAL A 687 -2.62 -29.86 -8.87
C VAL A 687 -1.91 -30.00 -7.53
N ALA A 688 -2.69 -30.05 -6.44
CA ALA A 688 -2.21 -30.26 -5.07
C ALA A 688 -2.89 -31.46 -4.40
N ASP A 689 -2.12 -32.33 -3.76
CA ASP A 689 -2.59 -33.43 -2.91
C ASP A 689 -1.61 -33.71 -1.75
N ASP A 690 -1.79 -34.84 -1.07
CA ASP A 690 -0.93 -35.30 0.03
C ASP A 690 0.49 -35.71 -0.40
N LEU A 691 0.72 -35.89 -1.71
CA LEU A 691 2.03 -36.22 -2.29
C LEU A 691 2.75 -35.00 -2.87
N GLY A 692 2.16 -33.81 -2.72
CA GLY A 692 2.75 -32.55 -3.16
C GLY A 692 1.95 -31.83 -4.23
N VAL A 693 2.63 -30.89 -4.89
CA VAL A 693 2.09 -29.91 -5.83
C VAL A 693 2.82 -30.03 -7.16
N ILE A 694 2.09 -29.98 -8.27
CA ILE A 694 2.65 -30.09 -9.62
C ILE A 694 1.88 -29.24 -10.63
N ALA A 695 2.60 -28.44 -11.41
CA ALA A 695 2.06 -27.73 -12.56
C ALA A 695 1.89 -28.70 -13.73
N LEU A 696 0.64 -28.89 -14.18
CA LEU A 696 0.34 -29.75 -15.33
C LEU A 696 0.32 -28.98 -16.64
N ASP A 697 -0.02 -27.70 -16.58
CA ASP A 697 0.01 -26.76 -17.69
C ASP A 697 0.55 -25.42 -17.21
N ALA A 698 1.21 -24.71 -18.11
CA ALA A 698 1.80 -23.41 -17.85
C ALA A 698 1.91 -22.62 -19.14
N ARG A 699 1.58 -21.34 -19.07
CA ARG A 699 1.78 -20.39 -20.16
C ARG A 699 2.41 -19.11 -19.64
N ILE A 700 3.41 -18.61 -20.37
CA ILE A 700 4.07 -17.34 -20.08
C ILE A 700 3.99 -16.44 -21.31
N VAL A 701 3.51 -15.22 -21.11
CA VAL A 701 3.54 -14.14 -22.10
C VAL A 701 4.68 -13.19 -21.72
N VAL A 702 5.53 -12.87 -22.69
CA VAL A 702 6.73 -12.05 -22.51
C VAL A 702 6.69 -10.82 -23.42
N ALA A 703 7.30 -9.74 -22.95
CA ALA A 703 7.51 -8.54 -23.77
C ALA A 703 8.91 -7.97 -23.52
N ALA A 704 9.46 -7.32 -24.53
CA ALA A 704 10.71 -6.59 -24.39
C ALA A 704 10.60 -5.49 -23.31
N VAL A 705 11.72 -5.29 -22.61
CA VAL A 705 11.86 -4.28 -21.55
C VAL A 705 12.98 -3.34 -21.96
N ARG A 706 12.86 -2.05 -21.68
CA ARG A 706 13.92 -1.08 -21.97
C ARG A 706 15.16 -1.38 -21.14
N GLU A 707 16.34 -1.38 -21.77
CA GLU A 707 17.62 -1.74 -21.13
C GLU A 707 18.09 -0.73 -20.08
N ASP A 708 17.62 0.52 -20.15
CA ASP A 708 17.97 1.64 -19.26
C ASP A 708 17.16 1.68 -17.94
N ARG A 709 16.33 0.67 -17.68
CA ARG A 709 15.46 0.64 -16.50
C ARG A 709 16.24 0.37 -15.21
N LYS A 710 15.98 1.19 -14.18
CA LYS A 710 16.34 0.86 -12.79
C LYS A 710 15.76 -0.52 -12.42
N ARG A 711 16.54 -1.34 -11.71
CA ARG A 711 16.11 -2.68 -11.29
C ARG A 711 14.82 -2.60 -10.47
N TYR A 712 13.91 -3.53 -10.73
CA TYR A 712 12.57 -3.60 -10.17
C TYR A 712 11.63 -2.45 -10.53
N SER A 713 11.99 -1.46 -11.35
CA SER A 713 11.14 -0.31 -11.72
C SER A 713 9.75 -0.68 -12.25
N HIS A 714 9.54 -1.92 -12.70
CA HIS A 714 8.25 -2.46 -13.10
C HIS A 714 7.31 -2.79 -11.94
N MET A 715 7.74 -2.64 -10.69
CA MET A 715 6.97 -3.00 -9.49
C MET A 715 6.55 -1.78 -8.68
N ALA A 716 5.34 -1.83 -8.13
CA ALA A 716 4.82 -0.82 -7.20
C ALA A 716 5.43 -0.88 -5.79
N ILE A 717 5.92 -2.05 -5.36
CA ILE A 717 6.55 -2.25 -4.05
C ILE A 717 7.95 -2.82 -4.27
N MET A 718 8.96 -2.14 -3.75
CA MET A 718 10.34 -2.60 -3.88
C MET A 718 10.59 -3.86 -3.01
N PRO A 719 11.28 -4.90 -3.52
CA PRO A 719 11.67 -6.04 -2.72
C PRO A 719 12.70 -5.67 -1.68
N TYR A 720 12.85 -6.56 -0.71
CA TYR A 720 14.00 -6.55 0.17
C TYR A 720 15.30 -6.71 -0.65
N PRO A 721 16.31 -5.84 -0.48
CA PRO A 721 17.49 -5.83 -1.33
C PRO A 721 18.51 -6.90 -0.91
N THR A 722 18.20 -8.17 -1.15
CA THR A 722 19.00 -9.34 -0.73
C THR A 722 20.46 -9.28 -1.19
N ARG A 723 20.77 -8.66 -2.33
CA ARG A 723 22.17 -8.50 -2.82
C ARG A 723 23.05 -7.61 -1.94
N GLN A 724 22.45 -6.82 -1.05
CA GLN A 724 23.19 -6.04 -0.06
C GLN A 724 23.60 -6.88 1.16
N ILE A 725 23.09 -8.11 1.29
CA ILE A 725 23.55 -9.05 2.32
C ILE A 725 24.94 -9.55 1.97
N ARG A 726 25.89 -9.41 2.90
CA ARG A 726 27.25 -9.91 2.73
C ARG A 726 27.78 -10.41 4.06
N GLN A 727 28.44 -11.57 4.03
CA GLN A 727 29.25 -12.03 5.14
C GLN A 727 30.57 -11.24 5.15
N ALA A 728 31.02 -10.83 6.33
CA ALA A 728 32.27 -10.12 6.53
C ALA A 728 32.95 -10.60 7.82
N GLN A 729 34.22 -10.23 7.98
CA GLN A 729 34.98 -10.46 9.20
C GLN A 729 35.57 -9.14 9.70
N LEU A 730 35.54 -8.95 11.01
CA LEU A 730 36.22 -7.84 11.66
C LEU A 730 37.74 -8.08 11.69
N PRO A 731 38.56 -7.04 11.94
CA PRO A 731 40.02 -7.18 12.01
C PRO A 731 40.52 -8.19 13.06
N ASP A 732 39.70 -8.49 14.08
CA ASP A 732 39.98 -9.49 15.12
C ASP A 732 39.53 -10.92 14.75
N GLY A 733 38.99 -11.11 13.54
CA GLY A 733 38.48 -12.39 13.04
C GLY A 733 37.01 -12.68 13.40
N THR A 734 36.33 -11.78 14.12
CA THR A 734 34.91 -11.98 14.47
C THR A 734 34.04 -12.02 13.21
N PRO A 735 33.26 -13.09 12.96
CA PRO A 735 32.35 -13.16 11.83
C PRO A 735 31.13 -12.26 12.06
N VAL A 736 30.77 -11.49 11.04
CA VAL A 736 29.61 -10.59 11.06
C VAL A 736 28.86 -10.66 9.74
N ILE A 737 27.59 -10.27 9.76
CA ILE A 737 26.75 -10.15 8.57
C ILE A 737 26.37 -8.69 8.42
N ILE A 738 26.61 -8.13 7.23
CA ILE A 738 26.04 -6.84 6.83
C ILE A 738 24.75 -7.15 6.09
N ARG A 739 23.63 -6.61 6.54
CA ARG A 739 22.34 -6.77 5.85
C ARG A 739 21.44 -5.55 6.02
N PRO A 740 20.50 -5.31 5.09
CA PRO A 740 19.47 -4.30 5.27
C PRO A 740 18.62 -4.52 6.54
N VAL A 741 18.15 -3.44 7.14
CA VAL A 741 17.27 -3.46 8.33
C VAL A 741 15.85 -3.84 7.95
N ARG A 742 15.20 -4.72 8.72
CA ARG A 742 13.84 -5.21 8.51
C ARG A 742 12.90 -4.70 9.62
N PRO A 743 11.56 -4.67 9.42
CA PRO A 743 10.63 -4.30 10.48
C PRO A 743 10.76 -5.11 11.76
N GLU A 744 11.07 -6.40 11.63
CA GLU A 744 11.24 -7.35 12.73
C GLU A 744 12.45 -7.01 13.61
N ASP A 745 13.38 -6.22 13.09
CA ASP A 745 14.55 -5.73 13.83
C ASP A 745 14.17 -4.63 14.85
N ALA A 746 12.89 -4.29 15.02
CA ALA A 746 12.42 -3.24 15.94
C ALA A 746 12.94 -3.44 17.38
N ASP A 747 12.82 -4.64 17.94
CA ASP A 747 13.28 -4.90 19.31
C ASP A 747 14.81 -4.84 19.40
N MET A 748 15.51 -5.36 18.39
CA MET A 748 16.97 -5.32 18.28
C MET A 748 17.48 -3.88 18.16
N GLN A 749 16.86 -3.05 17.32
CA GLN A 749 17.17 -1.64 17.13
C GLN A 749 16.88 -0.82 18.40
N GLN A 750 15.81 -1.14 19.13
CA GLN A 750 15.49 -0.51 20.40
C GLN A 750 16.52 -0.86 21.48
N ALA A 751 16.91 -2.14 21.56
CA ALA A 751 17.95 -2.61 22.47
C ALA A 751 19.30 -1.95 22.16
N PHE A 752 19.67 -1.87 20.88
CA PHE A 752 20.87 -1.17 20.41
C PHE A 752 20.92 0.28 20.91
N VAL A 753 19.87 1.08 20.69
CA VAL A 753 19.84 2.50 21.10
C VAL A 753 19.83 2.67 22.63
N ARG A 754 19.15 1.78 23.37
CA ARG A 754 19.14 1.81 24.85
C ARG A 754 20.53 1.56 25.43
N ASN A 755 21.32 0.69 24.80
CA ASN A 755 22.65 0.32 25.25
C ASN A 755 23.76 1.32 24.87
N LEU A 756 23.45 2.33 24.05
CA LEU A 756 24.39 3.41 23.75
C LEU A 756 24.69 4.29 24.99
N SER A 757 25.86 4.91 25.01
CA SER A 757 26.18 5.98 25.96
C SER A 757 25.32 7.23 25.72
N GLU A 758 25.18 8.10 26.73
CA GLU A 758 24.49 9.39 26.56
C GLU A 758 25.17 10.27 25.51
N GLU A 759 26.51 10.22 25.44
CA GLU A 759 27.30 10.94 24.44
C GLU A 759 26.99 10.43 23.02
N SER A 760 27.00 9.12 22.79
CA SER A 760 26.68 8.53 21.49
C SER A 760 25.25 8.83 21.04
N ARG A 761 24.27 8.81 21.96
CA ARG A 761 22.89 9.21 21.66
C ARG A 761 22.79 10.69 21.32
N TYR A 762 23.42 11.56 22.11
CA TYR A 762 23.40 13.00 21.85
C TYR A 762 24.07 13.34 20.52
N ASN A 763 25.23 12.73 20.24
CA ASN A 763 25.95 12.92 18.98
C ASN A 763 25.13 12.53 17.76
N ARG A 764 24.27 11.52 17.92
CA ARG A 764 23.44 11.01 16.84
C ARG A 764 22.14 11.78 16.63
N TYR A 765 21.41 12.03 17.72
CA TYR A 765 20.04 12.55 17.68
C TYR A 765 19.97 14.05 17.98
N MET A 766 21.10 14.67 18.35
CA MET A 766 21.21 16.07 18.77
C MET A 766 20.18 16.42 19.86
N SER A 767 19.79 15.41 20.64
CA SER A 767 18.74 15.46 21.66
C SER A 767 18.99 14.38 22.70
N SER A 768 18.61 14.67 23.95
CA SER A 768 18.81 13.77 25.09
C SER A 768 17.70 12.71 25.16
N ILE A 769 17.57 11.90 24.12
CA ILE A 769 16.63 10.76 24.13
C ILE A 769 17.23 9.59 24.91
N LYS A 770 16.44 8.92 25.74
CA LYS A 770 16.83 7.67 26.43
C LYS A 770 16.52 6.43 25.59
N GLN A 771 15.50 6.52 24.75
CA GLN A 771 15.01 5.44 23.92
C GLN A 771 14.26 6.03 22.71
N LEU A 772 14.09 5.25 21.63
CA LEU A 772 13.28 5.68 20.51
C LEU A 772 11.80 5.66 20.90
N SER A 773 11.04 6.65 20.43
CA SER A 773 9.58 6.60 20.47
C SER A 773 9.07 5.54 19.49
N GLN A 774 7.84 5.06 19.67
CA GLN A 774 7.26 4.08 18.75
C GLN A 774 7.27 4.57 17.30
N THR A 775 6.98 5.86 17.08
CA THR A 775 7.01 6.49 15.76
C THR A 775 8.41 6.49 15.15
N MET A 776 9.44 6.78 15.95
CA MET A 776 10.84 6.73 15.50
C MET A 776 11.27 5.30 15.18
N LEU A 777 10.88 4.33 16.02
CA LEU A 777 11.23 2.93 15.82
C LEU A 777 10.64 2.38 14.52
N VAL A 778 9.35 2.63 14.27
CA VAL A 778 8.67 2.29 13.01
C VAL A 778 9.37 2.93 11.82
N ARG A 779 9.74 4.22 11.92
CA ARG A 779 10.47 4.93 10.86
C ARG A 779 11.87 4.34 10.60
N PHE A 780 12.50 3.75 11.61
CA PHE A 780 13.87 3.28 11.52
C PHE A 780 14.02 1.83 11.09
N THR A 781 12.97 1.01 11.24
CA THR A 781 13.01 -0.40 10.88
C THR A 781 12.13 -0.73 9.68
N GLN A 782 11.11 0.08 9.42
CA GLN A 782 10.26 -0.10 8.26
C GLN A 782 10.71 0.88 7.18
N LEU A 783 11.63 0.40 6.34
CA LEU A 783 12.23 1.22 5.30
C LEU A 783 11.39 1.22 4.04
N ASP A 784 11.53 2.29 3.25
CA ASP A 784 11.25 2.28 1.82
C ASP A 784 12.55 2.25 1.02
N TYR A 785 12.93 1.07 0.54
CA TYR A 785 14.22 0.84 -0.14
C TYR A 785 14.42 1.65 -1.43
N ASP A 786 13.36 2.27 -1.96
CA ASP A 786 13.45 3.14 -3.14
C ASP A 786 13.99 4.54 -2.78
N ARG A 787 13.84 4.96 -1.52
CA ARG A 787 14.13 6.33 -1.04
C ARG A 787 15.06 6.38 0.17
N GLU A 788 15.25 5.26 0.85
CA GLU A 788 16.15 5.16 1.98
C GLU A 788 16.77 3.77 2.02
N MET A 789 17.96 3.68 2.60
CA MET A 789 18.64 2.42 2.86
C MET A 789 19.16 2.48 4.28
N ALA A 790 18.94 1.42 5.07
CA ALA A 790 19.70 1.22 6.30
C ALA A 790 20.31 -0.17 6.29
N LEU A 791 21.62 -0.23 6.52
CA LEU A 791 22.40 -1.44 6.65
C LEU A 791 22.81 -1.59 8.11
N ALA A 792 22.54 -2.74 8.70
CA ALA A 792 23.00 -3.12 10.01
C ALA A 792 24.15 -4.13 9.90
N VAL A 793 25.12 -4.02 10.81
CA VAL A 793 26.08 -5.08 11.09
C VAL A 793 25.54 -5.88 12.26
N VAL A 794 25.29 -7.17 12.02
CA VAL A 794 24.78 -8.09 13.03
C VAL A 794 25.75 -9.25 13.25
N ARG A 795 25.72 -9.79 14.46
CA ARG A 795 26.44 -11.00 14.86
C ARG A 795 25.44 -12.02 15.39
N ASP A 796 25.61 -13.28 15.02
CA ASP A 796 24.88 -14.39 15.64
C ASP A 796 25.46 -14.63 17.03
N ASP A 797 24.63 -14.59 18.07
CA ASP A 797 25.04 -14.82 19.45
C ASP A 797 25.24 -16.31 19.79
N GLY A 798 25.08 -17.20 18.81
CA GLY A 798 25.22 -18.65 18.95
C GLY A 798 23.96 -19.34 19.47
N THR A 799 22.91 -18.58 19.82
CA THR A 799 21.57 -19.09 20.15
C THR A 799 20.60 -18.97 18.98
N GLY A 800 21.05 -18.40 17.86
CA GLY A 800 20.23 -18.06 16.70
C GLY A 800 19.57 -16.68 16.79
N ALA A 801 19.89 -15.88 17.82
CA ALA A 801 19.49 -14.49 17.92
C ALA A 801 20.58 -13.57 17.36
N GLU A 802 20.17 -12.54 16.64
CA GLU A 802 21.07 -11.53 16.07
C GLU A 802 21.29 -10.39 17.06
N GLU A 803 22.55 -10.04 17.33
CA GLU A 803 22.96 -8.84 18.04
C GLU A 803 23.39 -7.77 17.04
N GLN A 804 22.80 -6.57 17.14
CA GLN A 804 23.16 -5.43 16.29
C GLN A 804 24.37 -4.67 16.86
N LEU A 805 25.43 -4.54 16.06
CA LEU A 805 26.69 -3.87 16.45
C LEU A 805 26.77 -2.43 15.94
N ALA A 806 26.19 -2.17 14.77
CA ALA A 806 26.20 -0.86 14.11
C ALA A 806 25.06 -0.74 13.10
N VAL A 807 24.70 0.50 12.76
CA VAL A 807 23.77 0.80 11.66
C VAL A 807 24.22 2.07 10.93
N ALA A 808 24.20 2.02 9.60
CA ALA A 808 24.35 3.18 8.75
C ALA A 808 23.16 3.27 7.83
N ARG A 809 22.73 4.49 7.51
CA ARG A 809 21.60 4.72 6.62
C ARG A 809 21.76 5.97 5.80
N PHE A 810 21.06 6.03 4.68
CA PHE A 810 20.83 7.27 3.96
C PHE A 810 19.35 7.44 3.62
N ILE A 811 18.95 8.69 3.41
CA ILE A 811 17.65 9.09 2.86
C ILE A 811 17.95 9.94 1.62
N THR A 812 17.31 9.63 0.50
CA THR A 812 17.51 10.35 -0.75
C THR A 812 16.94 11.75 -0.69
N ASP A 813 17.63 12.67 -1.36
CA ASP A 813 17.09 13.99 -1.63
C ASP A 813 15.94 13.87 -2.63
N PRO A 814 14.98 14.82 -2.65
CA PRO A 814 13.79 14.74 -3.51
C PRO A 814 14.07 14.72 -5.02
N ASP A 815 15.23 15.24 -5.43
CA ASP A 815 15.71 15.21 -6.82
C ASP A 815 16.39 13.89 -7.20
N ASN A 816 16.56 12.97 -6.24
CA ASN A 816 17.32 11.74 -6.36
C ASN A 816 18.75 11.94 -6.88
N GLU A 817 19.35 13.12 -6.69
CA GLU A 817 20.76 13.38 -7.04
C GLU A 817 21.69 13.14 -5.85
N GLY A 818 21.23 13.49 -4.65
CA GLY A 818 21.98 13.36 -3.41
C GLY A 818 21.28 12.51 -2.35
N CYS A 819 21.97 12.26 -1.24
CA CYS A 819 21.36 11.71 -0.04
C CYS A 819 22.02 12.24 1.24
N GLU A 820 21.22 12.29 2.32
CA GLU A 820 21.71 12.55 3.66
C GLU A 820 21.98 11.23 4.37
N PHE A 821 23.18 11.06 4.93
CA PHE A 821 23.57 9.83 5.62
C PHE A 821 23.66 9.99 7.14
N ALA A 822 23.72 8.84 7.78
CA ALA A 822 23.75 8.67 9.21
C ALA A 822 24.50 7.39 9.57
N LEU A 823 25.31 7.42 10.64
CA LEU A 823 26.07 6.28 11.12
C LEU A 823 26.02 6.21 12.65
N GLU A 824 25.80 5.01 13.17
CA GLU A 824 25.83 4.68 14.59
C GLU A 824 26.63 3.39 14.79
N VAL A 825 27.55 3.38 15.75
CA VAL A 825 28.32 2.20 16.14
C VAL A 825 28.26 2.08 17.66
N ALA A 826 27.92 0.90 18.17
CA ALA A 826 27.87 0.64 19.61
C ALA A 826 29.21 0.99 20.27
N ASP A 827 29.17 1.58 21.48
CA ASP A 827 30.35 2.17 22.12
C ASP A 827 31.52 1.17 22.25
N HIS A 828 31.23 -0.07 22.65
CA HIS A 828 32.23 -1.14 22.80
C HIS A 828 32.88 -1.59 21.48
N TRP A 829 32.23 -1.31 20.34
CA TRP A 829 32.67 -1.71 19.01
C TRP A 829 33.32 -0.57 18.21
N GLN A 830 33.36 0.65 18.78
CA GLN A 830 34.07 1.76 18.16
C GLN A 830 35.58 1.44 18.03
N GLY A 831 36.21 1.93 16.97
CA GLY A 831 37.62 1.66 16.68
C GLY A 831 37.91 0.33 15.97
N HIS A 832 36.96 -0.60 15.85
CA HIS A 832 37.15 -1.92 15.23
C HIS A 832 36.94 -1.93 13.70
N GLY A 833 36.93 -0.76 13.04
CA GLY A 833 36.77 -0.64 11.58
C GLY A 833 35.33 -0.78 11.05
N ILE A 834 34.35 -1.11 11.91
CA ILE A 834 32.94 -1.31 11.54
C ILE A 834 32.34 -0.11 10.81
N GLY A 835 32.60 1.11 11.29
CA GLY A 835 32.06 2.32 10.67
C GLY A 835 32.54 2.53 9.22
N ALA A 836 33.78 2.18 8.91
CA ALA A 836 34.29 2.28 7.53
C ALA A 836 33.66 1.21 6.63
N MET A 837 33.63 -0.04 7.11
CA MET A 837 33.01 -1.17 6.41
C MET A 837 31.55 -0.89 6.04
N LEU A 838 30.78 -0.32 6.98
CA LEU A 838 29.36 -0.04 6.77
C LEU A 838 29.14 1.13 5.80
N MET A 839 29.99 2.17 5.86
CA MET A 839 29.94 3.28 4.91
C MET A 839 30.30 2.84 3.49
N ASP A 840 31.28 1.94 3.32
CA ASP A 840 31.63 1.40 1.99
C ASP A 840 30.47 0.61 1.36
N ALA A 841 29.78 -0.20 2.17
CA ALA A 841 28.56 -0.88 1.74
C ALA A 841 27.45 0.14 1.39
N LEU A 842 27.33 1.21 2.18
CA LEU A 842 26.35 2.28 1.96
C LEU A 842 26.64 3.07 0.66
N PHE A 843 27.90 3.33 0.31
CA PHE A 843 28.27 3.95 -0.96
C PHE A 843 27.93 3.06 -2.15
N ALA A 844 28.17 1.75 -2.05
CA ALA A 844 27.81 0.81 -3.09
C ALA A 844 26.29 0.80 -3.34
N ALA A 845 25.49 0.78 -2.27
CA ALA A 845 24.03 0.87 -2.36
C ALA A 845 23.57 2.21 -2.97
N ALA A 846 24.18 3.33 -2.58
CA ALA A 846 23.84 4.65 -3.12
C ALA A 846 24.16 4.78 -4.62
N ARG A 847 25.31 4.25 -5.07
CA ARG A 847 25.68 4.21 -6.50
C ARG A 847 24.73 3.34 -7.31
N GLU A 848 24.30 2.19 -6.78
CA GLU A 848 23.32 1.32 -7.45
C GLU A 848 21.97 2.02 -7.66
N GLN A 849 21.58 2.93 -6.76
CA GLN A 849 20.38 3.77 -6.92
C GLN A 849 20.56 4.96 -7.89
N GLY A 850 21.80 5.22 -8.33
CA GLY A 850 22.16 6.32 -9.22
C GLY A 850 22.42 7.66 -8.50
N LEU A 851 22.66 7.63 -7.19
CA LEU A 851 22.96 8.84 -6.42
C LEU A 851 24.39 9.31 -6.71
N LYS A 852 24.55 10.61 -6.88
CA LYS A 852 25.82 11.26 -7.27
C LYS A 852 26.58 11.81 -6.07
N MET A 853 25.89 12.11 -4.98
CA MET A 853 26.44 12.81 -3.82
C MET A 853 25.88 12.28 -2.51
N MET A 854 26.71 12.24 -1.48
CA MET A 854 26.32 11.90 -0.11
C MET A 854 26.79 12.99 0.85
N ARG A 855 25.90 13.44 1.74
CA ARG A 855 26.15 14.53 2.69
C ARG A 855 25.65 14.22 4.10
N GLY A 856 26.18 14.90 5.10
CA GLY A 856 25.71 14.78 6.47
C GLY A 856 26.14 15.96 7.34
N GLU A 857 25.46 16.13 8.47
CA GLU A 857 25.79 17.12 9.49
C GLU A 857 26.43 16.41 10.70
N VAL A 858 27.60 16.86 11.12
CA VAL A 858 28.38 16.27 12.21
C VAL A 858 28.73 17.35 13.23
N LEU A 859 28.47 17.09 14.52
CA LEU A 859 28.89 18.01 15.59
C LEU A 859 30.40 18.27 15.55
N ALA A 860 30.79 19.54 15.69
CA ALA A 860 32.18 19.96 15.74
C ALA A 860 32.98 19.32 16.89
N SER A 861 32.30 18.91 17.97
CA SER A 861 32.87 18.16 19.09
C SER A 861 33.19 16.69 18.75
N ASN A 862 32.53 16.09 17.76
CA ASN A 862 32.68 14.66 17.42
C ASN A 862 33.92 14.40 16.55
N LYS A 863 35.10 14.50 17.17
CA LYS A 863 36.41 14.33 16.50
C LYS A 863 36.57 12.95 15.86
N GLY A 864 35.99 11.90 16.46
CA GLY A 864 36.03 10.53 15.94
C GLY A 864 35.34 10.42 14.58
N MET A 865 34.12 10.93 14.49
CA MET A 865 33.35 10.95 13.24
C MET A 865 34.04 11.81 12.16
N LEU A 866 34.52 13.01 12.51
CA LEU A 866 35.21 13.88 11.56
C LEU A 866 36.51 13.24 11.02
N LYS A 867 37.24 12.49 11.86
CA LYS A 867 38.42 11.72 11.43
C LYS A 867 38.03 10.60 10.46
N LEU A 868 36.94 9.88 10.73
CA LEU A 868 36.40 8.85 9.84
C LEU A 868 35.98 9.46 8.49
N MET A 869 35.25 10.58 8.50
CA MET A 869 34.78 11.25 7.28
C MET A 869 35.94 11.68 6.38
N ARG A 870 37.00 12.28 6.94
CA ARG A 870 38.21 12.62 6.16
C ARG A 870 38.90 11.38 5.59
N LYS A 871 39.00 10.29 6.38
CA LYS A 871 39.57 9.02 5.90
C LYS A 871 38.77 8.43 4.75
N LEU A 872 37.44 8.58 4.79
CA LEU A 872 36.52 8.18 3.73
C LEU A 872 36.36 9.26 2.65
N GLY A 873 37.29 10.22 2.51
CA GLY A 873 37.28 11.15 1.38
C GLY A 873 36.12 12.15 1.35
N PHE A 874 35.48 12.44 2.49
CA PHE A 874 34.55 13.58 2.59
C PHE A 874 35.32 14.89 2.74
N THR A 875 34.83 15.92 2.05
CA THR A 875 35.14 17.32 2.36
C THR A 875 34.41 17.72 3.64
N VAL A 876 35.09 18.42 4.55
CA VAL A 876 34.54 18.86 5.84
C VAL A 876 34.61 20.38 5.90
N GLU A 877 33.46 21.02 6.02
CA GLU A 877 33.31 22.49 6.08
C GLU A 877 32.49 22.89 7.30
N SER A 878 32.76 24.06 7.89
CA SER A 878 31.94 24.58 8.98
C SER A 878 30.52 24.88 8.49
N HIS A 879 29.50 24.55 9.27
CA HIS A 879 28.12 24.84 8.89
C HIS A 879 27.90 26.37 8.85
N PRO A 880 27.27 26.92 7.80
CA PRO A 880 27.19 28.37 7.58
C PRO A 880 26.30 29.09 8.60
N GLU A 881 25.31 28.40 9.17
CA GLU A 881 24.35 28.98 10.12
C GLU A 881 24.54 28.50 11.57
N ASP A 882 25.40 27.50 11.82
CA ASP A 882 25.58 26.91 13.15
C ASP A 882 27.03 26.46 13.38
N SER A 883 27.78 27.25 14.13
CA SER A 883 29.19 26.97 14.43
C SER A 883 29.43 25.66 15.22
N SER A 884 28.39 25.06 15.80
CA SER A 884 28.49 23.79 16.51
C SER A 884 28.47 22.57 15.57
N LEU A 885 28.21 22.78 14.27
CA LEU A 885 28.07 21.75 13.25
C LEU A 885 29.10 21.91 12.12
N ASN A 886 29.50 20.80 11.52
CA ASN A 886 30.22 20.74 10.26
C ASN A 886 29.38 20.00 9.22
N ASN A 887 29.36 20.53 8.00
CA ASN A 887 28.87 19.84 6.82
C ASN A 887 29.96 18.92 6.29
N VAL A 888 29.62 17.66 6.07
CA VAL A 888 30.48 16.71 5.37
C VAL A 888 29.84 16.34 4.04
N THR A 889 30.59 16.36 2.95
CA THR A 889 30.08 16.03 1.60
C THR A 889 31.08 15.19 0.82
N ARG A 890 30.60 14.17 0.10
CA ARG A 890 31.38 13.31 -0.79
C ARG A 890 30.64 13.08 -2.10
N MET A 891 31.36 13.15 -3.21
CA MET A 891 30.87 12.66 -4.51
C MET A 891 31.02 11.14 -4.59
N LEU A 892 30.00 10.45 -5.09
CA LEU A 892 29.91 8.99 -5.11
C LEU A 892 30.54 8.38 -6.36
#